data_AF-A0A0D2FHW0-F1
#
_entry.id   AF-A0A0D2FHW0-F1
#
_cell.length_a   1.000
_cell.length_b   1.000
_cell.length_c   1.000
_cell.angle_alpha   90.00
_cell.angle_beta   90.00
_cell.angle_gamma   90.00
#
_symmetry.space_group_name_H-M   'P 1'
#
loop_
_entity.id
_entity.type
_entity.pdbx_description
1 polymer ?
#
loop_
_entity_poly.entity_id
_entity_poly.type
_entity_poly.pdbx_seq_one_letter_code
_entity_poly.pdbx_strand_id
1 'polypeptide(L)'
;MSTLPPQQAEGSSHRTNLIMLASLILFLALWLQQCWAQNSRSCPAVTQHLTDPPYDNYFYSDCNSDTQVVVTSPLRDSNLTIIGPRFIVAWPAGASGICTFFQPQNGPNRSLAIELVNSTIGNPLGPVYRTAQNSDNPFVGVQGVLAFNNSATLTIPILGSIRTIRDFTEGPSLLRPVIQDAINITRSNGTGATISRLWLDNVTITTFTLVPYQNAGSNITINQRNKTISFGAGFYTFSASFNYPQLTQLPPSQVLNAASQNLINQQPDQTTSLSFLSYTEKLLAGAWRFLTYFGRDSMISALLLEPVLSQGNGSATEAVIGAVLERLNRSDGSVCHEETIGDYATYLNLENNITSTAPGFTYPMIDTDFYLPVLMAQYLNSSPSRVGPLLSRSAGSIDVQNRNLTYQALALINAQKIMNIAAAFTQNQTAANLIHLKPDQIVGQWRDSTYGLGGGRIPFDVNTALVPAALRAIGQLARTPGVFPNSTNTTSWRTLADTRAQIWEENTLQFFETNITSSTARSRLQNFANTATFYDGPANASSLPSSGNLTTYSIALNGYNNLSSVNVQHSDTGFRLFFVNVSASTLGAAAQETRFINATANSLIRSFPAGLVTPQSMIVANPALSGSDVLVANFTNAAYHGCVIWSFQLSMMAKGLERQLARCNTSGTTSNSTTPPAWCGDSSVHNNVLLAYNTLWDSIEANSAQLQGEVWSWTYNNSTGNFTTTPLGVLPPPPGVGAGTESDIRQLWSLTFLAVTRNPNLTVTR
;
A
#
# COMPACT_ATOMS: atom_id res chain seq x y z
N MET A 1 62.03 -79.05 -14.98
CA MET A 1 61.49 -77.87 -15.70
C MET A 1 60.04 -77.68 -15.29
N SER A 2 59.73 -76.49 -14.75
CA SER A 2 58.41 -75.80 -14.69
C SER A 2 57.13 -76.67 -14.57
N THR A 3 56.31 -76.57 -13.54
CA THR A 3 55.48 -75.40 -13.21
C THR A 3 54.69 -75.71 -11.92
N LEU A 4 54.57 -74.75 -11.01
CA LEU A 4 53.68 -74.80 -9.83
C LEU A 4 52.38 -74.02 -10.11
N PRO A 5 51.21 -74.42 -9.56
CA PRO A 5 49.93 -73.74 -9.72
C PRO A 5 49.69 -72.63 -8.68
N PRO A 6 48.67 -71.76 -8.85
CA PRO A 6 48.57 -70.48 -8.16
C PRO A 6 47.92 -70.56 -6.77
N GLN A 7 48.41 -69.70 -5.85
CA GLN A 7 47.78 -69.42 -4.55
C GLN A 7 46.65 -68.38 -4.71
N GLN A 8 45.53 -68.66 -4.03
CA GLN A 8 44.37 -67.80 -3.85
C GLN A 8 44.72 -66.53 -3.05
N ALA A 9 44.19 -65.38 -3.50
CA ALA A 9 44.25 -64.12 -2.78
C ALA A 9 42.86 -63.76 -2.20
N GLU A 10 42.51 -64.35 -1.06
CA GLU A 10 41.49 -63.80 -0.17
C GLU A 10 42.08 -62.60 0.59
N GLY A 11 41.94 -61.39 0.02
CA GLY A 11 42.45 -60.18 0.69
C GLY A 11 41.84 -58.85 0.22
N SER A 12 41.02 -58.87 -0.84
CA SER A 12 40.47 -57.65 -1.45
C SER A 12 39.11 -57.21 -0.88
N SER A 13 38.27 -58.14 -0.41
CA SER A 13 36.90 -57.83 0.02
C SER A 13 36.83 -57.06 1.35
N HIS A 14 37.70 -57.38 2.32
CA HIS A 14 37.63 -56.75 3.65
C HIS A 14 38.09 -55.30 3.68
N ARG A 15 39.07 -54.90 2.85
CA ARG A 15 39.53 -53.50 2.78
C ARG A 15 38.49 -52.60 2.12
N THR A 16 37.80 -53.07 1.10
CA THR A 16 36.79 -52.30 0.38
C THR A 16 35.55 -52.07 1.25
N ASN A 17 35.15 -53.06 2.05
CA ASN A 17 34.04 -52.92 2.99
C ASN A 17 34.36 -51.99 4.17
N LEU A 18 35.60 -51.97 4.68
CA LEU A 18 36.01 -51.02 5.72
C LEU A 18 36.03 -49.57 5.20
N ILE A 19 36.46 -49.35 3.95
CA ILE A 19 36.50 -48.01 3.34
C ILE A 19 35.09 -47.48 3.06
N MET A 20 34.16 -48.34 2.61
CA MET A 20 32.75 -47.96 2.46
C MET A 20 32.09 -47.63 3.80
N LEU A 21 32.35 -48.42 4.86
CA LEU A 21 31.77 -48.17 6.17
C LEU A 21 32.32 -46.89 6.80
N ALA A 22 33.62 -46.62 6.66
CA ALA A 22 34.24 -45.38 7.11
C ALA A 22 33.71 -44.15 6.34
N SER A 23 33.48 -44.29 5.04
CA SER A 23 32.89 -43.22 4.22
C SER A 23 31.43 -42.95 4.61
N LEU A 24 30.64 -44.00 4.88
CA LEU A 24 29.25 -43.86 5.30
C LEU A 24 29.13 -43.22 6.69
N ILE A 25 30.03 -43.56 7.62
CA ILE A 25 30.11 -42.94 8.95
C ILE A 25 30.55 -41.48 8.84
N LEU A 26 31.50 -41.15 7.94
CA LEU A 26 31.93 -39.77 7.70
C LEU A 26 30.79 -38.94 7.09
N PHE A 27 30.05 -39.49 6.13
CA PHE A 27 28.88 -38.85 5.54
C PHE A 27 27.76 -38.66 6.56
N LEU A 28 27.47 -39.65 7.42
CA LEU A 28 26.50 -39.49 8.51
C LEU A 28 26.95 -38.46 9.55
N ALA A 29 28.25 -38.42 9.87
CA ALA A 29 28.81 -37.45 10.82
C ALA A 29 28.82 -36.02 10.26
N LEU A 30 29.07 -35.85 8.96
CA LEU A 30 28.94 -34.57 8.23
C LEU A 30 27.48 -34.13 8.11
N TRP A 31 26.55 -35.07 7.89
CA TRP A 31 25.10 -34.80 7.85
C TRP A 31 24.56 -34.45 9.23
N LEU A 32 24.98 -35.17 10.29
CA LEU A 32 24.69 -34.84 11.67
C LEU A 32 25.35 -33.52 12.09
N GLN A 33 26.57 -33.20 11.66
CA GLN A 33 27.16 -31.87 11.89
C GLN A 33 26.42 -30.77 11.13
N GLN A 34 25.88 -31.01 9.93
CA GLN A 34 25.00 -30.05 9.23
C GLN A 34 23.61 -29.92 9.88
N CYS A 35 23.07 -30.99 10.45
CA CYS A 35 21.82 -30.94 11.21
C CYS A 35 21.99 -30.28 12.59
N TRP A 36 23.17 -30.36 13.21
CA TRP A 36 23.45 -29.76 14.52
C TRP A 36 24.06 -28.35 14.42
N ALA A 37 24.68 -27.99 13.29
CA ALA A 37 25.11 -26.62 12.98
C ALA A 37 23.95 -25.69 12.57
N GLN A 38 22.72 -26.20 12.45
CA GLN A 38 21.53 -25.34 12.34
C GLN A 38 21.07 -24.74 13.68
N ASN A 39 21.65 -25.16 14.82
CA ASN A 39 21.25 -24.68 16.15
C ASN A 39 22.12 -23.57 16.76
N SER A 40 22.88 -22.86 15.94
CA SER A 40 23.42 -21.55 16.30
C SER A 40 23.45 -20.64 15.07
N ARG A 41 22.30 -20.49 14.41
CA ARG A 41 22.14 -19.37 13.47
C ARG A 41 22.15 -18.10 14.31
N SER A 42 23.13 -17.23 14.07
CA SER A 42 23.01 -15.84 14.48
C SER A 42 21.64 -15.35 13.97
N CYS A 43 20.90 -14.68 14.85
CA CYS A 43 19.65 -14.02 14.53
C CYS A 43 19.95 -12.52 14.39
N PRO A 44 20.62 -12.09 13.29
CA PRO A 44 21.02 -10.70 13.16
C PRO A 44 19.77 -9.82 13.07
N ALA A 45 19.75 -8.76 13.85
CA ALA A 45 18.71 -7.75 13.76
C ALA A 45 18.98 -6.83 12.57
N VAL A 46 17.92 -6.52 11.83
CA VAL A 46 17.85 -5.42 10.87
C VAL A 46 17.09 -4.29 11.54
N THR A 47 17.65 -3.08 11.51
CA THR A 47 17.02 -1.90 12.11
C THR A 47 17.03 -0.75 11.13
N GLN A 48 16.01 0.10 11.20
CA GLN A 48 15.90 1.30 10.38
C GLN A 48 15.20 2.40 11.19
N HIS A 49 15.70 3.62 11.09
CA HIS A 49 15.13 4.80 11.73
C HIS A 49 14.76 5.83 10.67
N LEU A 50 13.49 6.26 10.65
CA LEU A 50 12.94 7.22 9.69
C LEU A 50 12.15 8.28 10.45
N THR A 51 12.31 9.54 10.05
CA THR A 51 11.73 10.69 10.75
C THR A 51 10.87 11.50 9.78
N ASP A 52 9.62 11.78 10.19
CA ASP A 52 8.72 12.76 9.57
C ASP A 52 8.07 13.55 10.70
N PRO A 53 8.79 14.57 11.25
CA PRO A 53 8.40 15.24 12.48
C PRO A 53 6.96 15.75 12.41
N PRO A 54 6.12 15.54 13.44
CA PRO A 54 6.45 15.15 14.82
C PRO A 54 6.58 13.64 15.09
N TYR A 55 6.68 12.81 14.04
CA TYR A 55 6.71 11.35 14.14
C TYR A 55 8.11 10.78 13.89
N ASP A 56 8.65 10.06 14.87
CA ASP A 56 9.87 9.24 14.74
C ASP A 56 9.51 7.75 14.65
N ASN A 57 10.01 7.08 13.63
CA ASN A 57 9.67 5.70 13.29
C ASN A 57 10.90 4.79 13.34
N TYR A 58 10.82 3.73 14.12
CA TYR A 58 11.89 2.75 14.29
C TYR A 58 11.39 1.37 13.87
N PHE A 59 12.04 0.78 12.89
CA PHE A 59 11.78 -0.58 12.42
C PHE A 59 12.82 -1.52 13.00
N TYR A 60 12.36 -2.70 13.40
CA TYR A 60 13.17 -3.78 13.94
C TYR A 60 12.69 -5.10 13.33
N SER A 61 13.60 -5.90 12.81
CA SER A 61 13.33 -7.24 12.30
C SER A 61 14.45 -8.18 12.72
N ASP A 62 14.09 -9.36 13.23
CA ASP A 62 15.02 -10.48 13.40
C ASP A 62 14.35 -11.78 12.93
N CYS A 63 14.96 -12.92 13.23
CA CYS A 63 14.39 -14.23 12.89
C CYS A 63 13.15 -14.61 13.71
N ASN A 64 12.77 -13.84 14.73
CA ASN A 64 11.67 -14.12 15.65
C ASN A 64 10.50 -13.14 15.51
N SER A 65 10.75 -11.87 15.16
CA SER A 65 9.70 -10.85 15.10
C SER A 65 10.09 -9.65 14.24
N ASP A 66 9.07 -9.11 13.57
CA ASP A 66 9.09 -7.80 12.94
C ASP A 66 8.28 -6.81 13.77
N THR A 67 8.80 -5.61 13.98
CA THR A 67 8.18 -4.57 14.80
C THR A 67 8.45 -3.19 14.22
N GLN A 68 7.44 -2.33 14.24
CA GLN A 68 7.61 -0.88 14.10
C GLN A 68 7.28 -0.20 15.43
N VAL A 69 8.07 0.78 15.81
CA VAL A 69 7.81 1.66 16.95
C VAL A 69 7.66 3.09 16.44
N VAL A 70 6.59 3.76 16.85
CA VAL A 70 6.33 5.17 16.50
C VAL A 70 6.32 6.00 17.78
N VAL A 71 7.19 7.00 17.83
CA VAL A 71 7.22 8.01 18.89
C VAL A 71 6.67 9.30 18.31
N THR A 72 5.62 9.82 18.91
CA THR A 72 5.07 11.13 18.56
C THR A 72 5.41 12.10 19.68
N SER A 73 6.09 13.20 19.34
CA SER A 73 6.52 14.22 20.29
C SER A 73 6.20 15.61 19.73
N PRO A 74 5.52 16.49 20.50
CA PRO A 74 5.17 17.82 20.02
C PRO A 74 6.42 18.65 19.69
N LEU A 75 6.42 19.29 18.53
CA LEU A 75 7.40 20.32 18.16
C LEU A 75 7.01 21.68 18.79
N ARG A 76 7.95 22.63 18.78
CA ARG A 76 7.76 23.97 19.37
C ARG A 76 6.52 24.71 18.83
N ASP A 77 6.21 24.51 17.56
CA ASP A 77 5.13 25.13 16.80
C ASP A 77 3.98 24.16 16.49
N SER A 78 4.00 22.95 17.08
CA SER A 78 2.92 21.99 16.91
C SER A 78 1.59 22.52 17.44
N ASN A 79 0.52 22.30 16.67
CA ASN A 79 -0.82 22.50 17.17
C ASN A 79 -1.16 21.39 18.19
N LEU A 80 -1.08 21.73 19.47
CA LEU A 80 -1.32 20.77 20.56
C LEU A 80 -2.78 20.27 20.61
N THR A 81 -3.72 20.88 19.88
CA THR A 81 -5.08 20.30 19.73
C THR A 81 -5.11 19.09 18.80
N ILE A 82 -4.07 18.92 17.97
CA ILE A 82 -3.91 17.82 17.01
C ILE A 82 -2.81 16.87 17.48
N ILE A 83 -1.64 17.41 17.80
CA ILE A 83 -0.45 16.61 18.14
C ILE A 83 -0.32 16.47 19.66
N GLY A 84 -0.05 15.24 20.10
CA GLY A 84 0.22 14.93 21.50
C GLY A 84 1.16 13.72 21.65
N PRO A 85 1.80 13.59 22.84
CA PRO A 85 2.81 12.57 23.09
C PRO A 85 2.19 11.17 23.10
N ARG A 86 2.66 10.32 22.19
CA ARG A 86 2.14 8.98 21.96
C ARG A 86 3.29 8.03 21.64
N PHE A 87 3.19 6.81 22.14
CA PHE A 87 4.12 5.73 21.84
C PHE A 87 3.36 4.51 21.33
N ILE A 88 3.69 4.08 20.11
CA ILE A 88 3.10 2.91 19.46
C ILE A 88 4.17 1.85 19.28
N VAL A 89 3.83 0.59 19.56
CA VAL A 89 4.55 -0.61 19.12
C VAL A 89 3.59 -1.41 18.26
N ALA A 90 3.98 -1.72 17.02
CA ALA A 90 3.12 -2.30 16.01
C ALA A 90 3.78 -3.53 15.38
N TRP A 91 3.01 -4.62 15.27
CA TRP A 91 3.45 -5.92 14.76
C TRP A 91 2.63 -6.32 13.52
N PRO A 92 3.29 -6.71 12.42
CA PRO A 92 2.65 -7.35 11.27
C PRO A 92 1.77 -8.55 11.62
N ALA A 93 2.28 -9.39 12.52
CA ALA A 93 1.58 -10.58 12.99
C ALA A 93 0.29 -10.19 13.74
N GLY A 94 -0.84 -10.68 13.21
CA GLY A 94 -2.18 -10.39 13.74
C GLY A 94 -2.66 -8.95 13.53
N ALA A 95 -1.94 -8.13 12.73
CA ALA A 95 -2.19 -6.68 12.61
C ALA A 95 -2.39 -6.05 14.00
N SER A 96 -1.39 -6.25 14.86
CA SER A 96 -1.50 -6.04 16.31
C SER A 96 -0.54 -4.98 16.83
N GLY A 97 -0.78 -4.49 18.03
CA GLY A 97 0.04 -3.45 18.62
C GLY A 97 -0.36 -3.01 20.01
N ILE A 98 0.43 -2.07 20.51
CA ILE A 98 0.25 -1.35 21.75
C ILE A 98 0.33 0.14 21.43
N CYS A 99 -0.63 0.93 21.92
CA CYS A 99 -0.55 2.38 21.89
C CYS A 99 -0.69 2.92 23.32
N THR A 100 0.20 3.82 23.69
CA THR A 100 0.16 4.51 24.99
C THR A 100 0.17 6.01 24.77
N PHE A 101 -0.75 6.71 25.45
CA PHE A 101 -0.84 8.16 25.46
C PHE A 101 -0.30 8.69 26.78
N PHE A 102 0.46 9.78 26.70
CA PHE A 102 1.03 10.43 27.86
C PHE A 102 0.48 11.84 28.02
N GLN A 103 0.54 12.36 29.25
CA GLN A 103 0.32 13.77 29.53
C GLN A 103 1.35 14.24 30.57
N PRO A 104 1.78 15.51 30.52
CA PRO A 104 2.60 16.04 31.59
C PRO A 104 1.79 16.09 32.90
N GLN A 105 2.41 15.80 34.04
CA GLN A 105 1.75 16.01 35.34
C GLN A 105 1.67 17.50 35.70
N ASN A 106 2.59 18.30 35.15
CA ASN A 106 2.67 19.74 35.36
C ASN A 106 2.94 20.45 34.03
N GLY A 107 2.22 21.52 33.74
CA GLY A 107 2.39 22.33 32.52
C GLY A 107 1.24 22.17 31.51
N PRO A 108 1.37 22.77 30.31
CA PRO A 108 0.33 22.73 29.28
C PRO A 108 0.04 21.30 28.84
N ASN A 109 -1.24 20.98 28.61
CA ASN A 109 -1.60 19.65 28.12
C ASN A 109 -0.90 19.37 26.78
N ARG A 110 -0.50 18.11 26.57
CA ARG A 110 0.18 17.62 25.36
C ARG A 110 1.54 18.28 25.05
N SER A 111 2.15 19.02 25.98
CA SER A 111 3.48 19.63 25.79
C SER A 111 4.66 18.74 26.21
N LEU A 112 4.39 17.52 26.69
CA LEU A 112 5.42 16.59 27.13
C LEU A 112 6.19 16.08 25.91
N ALA A 113 7.53 16.13 25.97
CA ALA A 113 8.38 15.55 24.94
C ALA A 113 8.85 14.16 25.36
N ILE A 114 8.75 13.22 24.43
CA ILE A 114 9.20 11.84 24.58
C ILE A 114 10.10 11.45 23.41
N GLU A 115 11.12 10.64 23.68
CA GLU A 115 12.03 10.15 22.64
C GLU A 115 12.59 8.76 23.03
N LEU A 116 12.97 7.97 22.02
CA LEU A 116 13.75 6.76 22.24
C LEU A 116 15.23 7.08 22.27
N VAL A 117 15.95 6.49 23.23
CA VAL A 117 17.38 6.73 23.41
C VAL A 117 18.20 5.45 23.34
N ASN A 118 19.42 5.60 22.84
CA ASN A 118 20.39 4.51 22.78
C ASN A 118 20.80 4.08 24.19
N SER A 119 20.98 2.77 24.37
CA SER A 119 21.28 2.20 25.67
C SER A 119 22.03 0.86 25.53
N THR A 120 22.36 0.25 26.68
CA THR A 120 22.89 -1.12 26.71
C THR A 120 21.84 -2.18 26.35
N ILE A 121 20.55 -1.83 26.34
CA ILE A 121 19.44 -2.72 25.95
C ILE A 121 19.32 -2.79 24.42
N GLY A 122 19.59 -1.68 23.73
CA GLY A 122 19.41 -1.56 22.29
C GLY A 122 19.82 -0.18 21.76
N ASN A 123 19.99 -0.08 20.44
CA ASN A 123 20.42 1.13 19.74
C ASN A 123 19.41 1.52 18.63
N PRO A 124 18.22 2.05 18.97
CA PRO A 124 17.66 2.19 20.32
C PRO A 124 16.83 0.98 20.78
N LEU A 125 16.54 0.04 19.88
CA LEU A 125 15.72 -1.15 20.16
C LEU A 125 16.57 -2.41 20.32
N GLY A 126 16.11 -3.31 21.19
CA GLY A 126 16.63 -4.66 21.37
C GLY A 126 15.49 -5.69 21.38
N PRO A 127 15.79 -6.98 21.12
CA PRO A 127 14.77 -8.03 21.04
C PRO A 127 14.19 -8.39 22.41
N VAL A 128 12.94 -8.81 22.40
CA VAL A 128 12.34 -9.64 23.44
C VAL A 128 12.09 -11.02 22.82
N TYR A 129 12.62 -12.07 23.43
CA TYR A 129 12.31 -13.45 23.09
C TYR A 129 12.28 -14.30 24.36
N ARG A 130 11.16 -14.97 24.62
CA ARG A 130 11.06 -15.98 25.68
C ARG A 130 10.03 -17.04 25.34
N THR A 131 10.36 -18.30 25.62
CA THR A 131 9.40 -19.40 25.56
C THR A 131 8.64 -19.53 26.87
N ALA A 132 7.43 -20.09 26.84
CA ALA A 132 6.63 -20.36 28.02
C ALA A 132 5.98 -21.74 27.89
N GLN A 133 5.97 -22.54 28.97
CA GLN A 133 5.46 -23.92 28.94
C GLN A 133 3.96 -24.02 28.55
N ASN A 134 3.18 -22.99 28.83
CA ASN A 134 1.73 -22.95 28.58
C ASN A 134 1.37 -22.12 27.33
N SER A 135 2.29 -21.95 26.37
CA SER A 135 2.06 -21.19 25.15
C SER A 135 2.68 -21.89 23.95
N ASP A 136 1.88 -22.11 22.91
CA ASP A 136 2.35 -22.71 21.65
C ASP A 136 3.31 -21.78 20.90
N ASN A 137 3.17 -20.47 21.08
CA ASN A 137 4.02 -19.46 20.46
C ASN A 137 4.96 -18.83 21.50
N PRO A 138 6.22 -18.51 21.14
CA PRO A 138 7.09 -17.70 22.01
C PRO A 138 6.51 -16.29 22.20
N PHE A 139 6.86 -15.66 23.31
CA PHE A 139 6.65 -14.22 23.45
C PHE A 139 7.78 -13.49 22.75
N VAL A 140 7.42 -12.67 21.77
CA VAL A 140 8.34 -11.91 20.95
C VAL A 140 7.99 -10.42 20.96
N GLY A 141 8.94 -9.56 20.62
CA GLY A 141 8.73 -8.12 20.50
C GLY A 141 10.01 -7.32 20.71
N VAL A 142 9.89 -6.11 21.24
CA VAL A 142 11.02 -5.18 21.40
C VAL A 142 11.06 -4.54 22.78
N GLN A 143 12.26 -4.11 23.17
CA GLN A 143 12.54 -3.35 24.37
C GLN A 143 13.52 -2.23 24.07
N GLY A 144 13.56 -1.21 24.93
CA GLY A 144 14.44 -0.05 24.77
C GLY A 144 14.27 0.92 25.93
N VAL A 145 14.73 2.16 25.76
CA VAL A 145 14.65 3.21 26.78
C VAL A 145 13.92 4.42 26.22
N LEU A 146 12.84 4.83 26.90
CA LEU A 146 12.12 6.08 26.64
C LEU A 146 12.63 7.16 27.59
N ALA A 147 12.95 8.33 27.04
CA ALA A 147 13.26 9.53 27.80
C ALA A 147 12.04 10.45 27.88
N PHE A 148 11.80 11.00 29.06
CA PHE A 148 10.72 11.95 29.34
C PHE A 148 11.31 13.24 29.89
N ASN A 149 11.06 14.36 29.22
CA ASN A 149 11.61 15.65 29.62
C ASN A 149 10.95 16.23 30.90
N ASN A 150 9.79 15.71 31.29
CA ASN A 150 9.05 16.14 32.48
C ASN A 150 8.33 14.92 33.11
N SER A 151 7.87 15.10 34.35
CA SER A 151 6.92 14.20 34.99
C SER A 151 5.71 13.92 34.09
N ALA A 152 5.37 12.64 33.95
CA ALA A 152 4.37 12.17 33.00
C ALA A 152 3.33 11.26 33.66
N THR A 153 2.16 11.19 33.06
CA THR A 153 1.13 10.18 33.33
C THR A 153 0.79 9.48 32.03
N LEU A 154 0.92 8.15 31.99
CA LEU A 154 0.29 7.31 30.98
C LEU A 154 -1.21 7.29 31.28
N THR A 155 -2.00 7.86 30.37
CA THR A 155 -3.44 8.07 30.55
C THR A 155 -4.27 6.97 29.93
N ILE A 156 -3.90 6.54 28.73
CA ILE A 156 -4.67 5.57 27.96
C ILE A 156 -3.70 4.54 27.37
N PRO A 157 -3.75 3.28 27.85
CA PRO A 157 -3.16 2.14 27.17
C PRO A 157 -4.19 1.45 26.26
N ILE A 158 -3.82 1.12 25.03
CA ILE A 158 -4.61 0.31 24.09
C ILE A 158 -3.74 -0.87 23.68
N LEU A 159 -4.16 -2.11 23.99
CA LEU A 159 -3.42 -3.35 23.70
C LEU A 159 -4.32 -4.28 22.89
N GLY A 160 -3.87 -4.72 21.71
CA GLY A 160 -4.64 -5.62 20.84
C GLY A 160 -4.35 -5.36 19.38
N SER A 161 -5.37 -4.99 18.61
CA SER A 161 -5.24 -4.71 17.17
C SER A 161 -4.86 -3.27 16.84
N ILE A 162 -4.08 -3.09 15.76
CA ILE A 162 -3.89 -1.81 15.07
C ILE A 162 -5.22 -1.14 14.73
N ARG A 163 -6.26 -1.91 14.36
CA ARG A 163 -7.56 -1.33 14.04
C ARG A 163 -8.20 -0.66 15.25
N THR A 164 -8.08 -1.26 16.43
CA THR A 164 -8.53 -0.66 17.70
C THR A 164 -7.75 0.61 18.03
N ILE A 165 -6.45 0.65 17.73
CA ILE A 165 -5.62 1.86 17.91
C ILE A 165 -6.12 2.97 16.96
N ARG A 166 -6.33 2.66 15.68
CA ARG A 166 -6.79 3.61 14.66
C ARG A 166 -8.19 4.16 14.93
N ASP A 167 -9.12 3.32 15.36
CA ASP A 167 -10.46 3.73 15.79
C ASP A 167 -10.41 4.81 16.89
N PHE A 168 -9.36 4.80 17.71
CA PHE A 168 -9.12 5.82 18.73
C PHE A 168 -8.33 7.03 18.21
N THR A 169 -7.24 6.82 17.46
CA THR A 169 -6.33 7.90 17.03
C THR A 169 -6.89 8.73 15.87
N GLU A 170 -7.48 8.07 14.88
CA GLU A 170 -7.95 8.66 13.61
C GLU A 170 -9.48 8.61 13.48
N GLY A 171 -10.12 7.70 14.22
CA GLY A 171 -11.57 7.60 14.29
C GLY A 171 -12.19 8.60 15.25
N PRO A 172 -13.46 8.40 15.64
CA PRO A 172 -14.16 9.25 16.60
C PRO A 172 -13.74 8.95 18.06
N SER A 173 -12.46 8.63 18.28
CA SER A 173 -11.88 8.30 19.59
C SER A 173 -12.56 7.14 20.31
N LEU A 174 -12.84 6.04 19.60
CA LEU A 174 -13.59 4.91 20.13
C LEU A 174 -12.73 3.95 20.97
N LEU A 175 -13.18 3.69 22.19
CA LEU A 175 -12.63 2.68 23.09
C LEU A 175 -13.67 1.57 23.28
N ARG A 176 -13.33 0.32 22.91
CA ARG A 176 -14.25 -0.82 23.05
C ARG A 176 -14.21 -1.39 24.47
N PRO A 177 -15.32 -1.41 25.24
CA PRO A 177 -15.31 -1.88 26.63
C PRO A 177 -14.76 -3.30 26.78
N VAL A 178 -15.18 -4.24 25.92
CA VAL A 178 -14.70 -5.64 25.95
C VAL A 178 -13.17 -5.78 25.81
N ILE A 179 -12.52 -4.82 25.16
CA ILE A 179 -11.05 -4.77 25.02
C ILE A 179 -10.43 -3.99 26.18
N GLN A 180 -10.93 -2.78 26.44
CA GLN A 180 -10.32 -1.87 27.42
C GLN A 180 -10.49 -2.32 28.87
N ASP A 181 -11.63 -2.93 29.19
CA ASP A 181 -11.92 -3.41 30.54
C ASP A 181 -11.03 -4.60 30.92
N ALA A 182 -10.62 -5.40 29.93
CA ALA A 182 -9.73 -6.56 30.10
C ALA A 182 -8.26 -6.21 30.38
N ILE A 183 -7.88 -4.93 30.31
CA ILE A 183 -6.51 -4.49 30.63
C ILE A 183 -6.26 -4.61 32.14
N ASN A 184 -5.18 -5.33 32.49
CA ASN A 184 -4.69 -5.48 33.84
C ASN A 184 -3.39 -4.70 34.06
N ILE A 185 -3.26 -3.99 35.18
CA ILE A 185 -2.06 -3.21 35.53
C ILE A 185 -1.50 -3.69 36.87
N THR A 186 -0.27 -4.18 36.87
CA THR A 186 0.41 -4.71 38.05
C THR A 186 1.73 -4.01 38.30
N ARG A 187 2.26 -4.09 39.53
CA ARG A 187 3.62 -3.62 39.84
C ARG A 187 4.65 -4.59 39.24
N SER A 188 5.76 -4.05 38.74
CA SER A 188 6.89 -4.80 38.20
C SER A 188 8.18 -4.40 38.91
N ASN A 189 8.98 -5.38 39.36
CA ASN A 189 10.25 -5.16 40.07
C ASN A 189 10.22 -4.16 41.25
N GLY A 190 9.05 -3.99 41.89
CA GLY A 190 8.83 -3.06 43.01
C GLY A 190 8.67 -1.58 42.60
N THR A 191 9.39 -1.12 41.56
CA THR A 191 9.46 0.29 41.14
C THR A 191 8.82 0.59 39.78
N GLY A 192 8.47 -0.43 39.01
CA GLY A 192 7.86 -0.35 37.69
C GLY A 192 6.40 -0.78 37.65
N ALA A 193 5.83 -0.76 36.43
CA ALA A 193 4.47 -1.24 36.17
C ALA A 193 4.42 -2.08 34.88
N THR A 194 3.55 -3.08 34.89
CA THR A 194 3.24 -3.93 33.74
C THR A 194 1.77 -3.82 33.41
N ILE A 195 1.46 -3.53 32.15
CA ILE A 195 0.14 -3.52 31.55
C ILE A 195 0.04 -4.79 30.71
N SER A 196 -0.96 -5.63 30.95
CA SER A 196 -1.17 -6.85 30.16
C SER A 196 -2.62 -7.06 29.82
N ARG A 197 -2.86 -7.81 28.74
CA ARG A 197 -4.20 -8.18 28.29
C ARG A 197 -4.18 -9.58 27.67
N LEU A 198 -5.09 -10.44 28.12
CA LEU A 198 -5.46 -11.65 27.41
C LEU A 198 -6.42 -11.27 26.28
N TRP A 199 -6.12 -11.70 25.06
CA TRP A 199 -6.91 -11.43 23.86
C TRP A 199 -8.25 -12.14 23.90
N LEU A 200 -9.14 -11.75 22.99
CA LEU A 200 -10.48 -12.34 22.90
C LEU A 200 -10.45 -13.80 22.42
N ASP A 201 -9.31 -14.27 21.88
CA ASP A 201 -9.06 -15.67 21.55
C ASP A 201 -8.76 -16.55 22.78
N ASN A 202 -8.64 -15.95 23.96
CA ASN A 202 -8.38 -16.61 25.24
C ASN A 202 -7.02 -17.34 25.33
N VAL A 203 -6.07 -17.05 24.44
CA VAL A 203 -4.74 -17.69 24.40
C VAL A 203 -3.61 -16.66 24.27
N THR A 204 -3.78 -15.65 23.41
CA THR A 204 -2.74 -14.65 23.17
C THR A 204 -2.74 -13.59 24.25
N ILE A 205 -1.57 -13.24 24.75
CA ILE A 205 -1.34 -12.25 25.79
C ILE A 205 -0.41 -11.18 25.24
N THR A 206 -0.85 -9.93 25.25
CA THR A 206 0.01 -8.77 25.00
C THR A 206 0.44 -8.13 26.31
N THR A 207 1.71 -7.72 26.39
CA THR A 207 2.30 -7.13 27.59
C THR A 207 3.13 -5.90 27.24
N PHE A 208 2.97 -4.82 28.00
CA PHE A 208 3.83 -3.64 28.02
C PHE A 208 4.33 -3.39 29.44
N THR A 209 5.63 -3.32 29.64
CA THR A 209 6.25 -3.06 30.95
C THR A 209 7.07 -1.79 30.89
N LEU A 210 6.98 -0.96 31.92
CA LEU A 210 7.76 0.27 32.10
C LEU A 210 8.46 0.25 33.46
N VAL A 211 9.79 0.40 33.48
CA VAL A 211 10.62 0.37 34.70
C VAL A 211 11.60 1.54 34.69
N PRO A 212 11.83 2.25 35.81
CA PRO A 212 12.86 3.29 35.88
C PRO A 212 14.23 2.76 35.46
N TYR A 213 14.93 3.51 34.59
CA TYR A 213 16.25 3.17 34.08
C TYR A 213 17.30 4.15 34.62
N GLN A 214 18.36 3.63 35.24
CA GLN A 214 19.45 4.40 35.85
C GLN A 214 19.00 5.47 36.87
N ASN A 215 17.79 5.33 37.43
CA ASN A 215 17.26 6.22 38.46
C ASN A 215 16.46 5.43 39.50
N ALA A 216 17.17 4.81 40.46
CA ALA A 216 16.58 3.93 41.46
C ALA A 216 15.65 4.64 42.47
N GLY A 217 15.66 5.98 42.52
CA GLY A 217 14.78 6.78 43.40
C GLY A 217 13.41 7.09 42.79
N SER A 218 13.26 6.92 41.46
CA SER A 218 11.97 7.12 40.79
C SER A 218 11.06 5.93 41.02
N ASN A 219 9.85 6.16 41.55
CA ASN A 219 8.83 5.14 41.73
C ASN A 219 7.63 5.43 40.82
N ILE A 220 7.10 4.39 40.20
CA ILE A 220 5.85 4.46 39.46
C ILE A 220 4.65 4.34 40.43
N THR A 221 3.67 5.24 40.25
CA THR A 221 2.38 5.18 40.94
C THR A 221 1.31 4.64 39.99
N ILE A 222 0.60 3.59 40.42
CA ILE A 222 -0.50 2.98 39.66
C ILE A 222 -1.83 3.39 40.27
N ASN A 223 -2.71 4.00 39.48
CA ASN A 223 -4.10 4.20 39.85
C ASN A 223 -4.97 3.11 39.21
N GLN A 224 -5.36 2.13 40.02
CA GLN A 224 -6.16 0.98 39.56
C GLN A 224 -7.56 1.37 39.06
N ARG A 225 -8.16 2.42 39.64
CA ARG A 225 -9.52 2.85 39.25
C ARG A 225 -9.53 3.48 37.86
N ASN A 226 -8.54 4.33 37.58
CA ASN A 226 -8.47 5.08 36.33
C ASN A 226 -7.56 4.40 35.29
N LYS A 227 -6.93 3.27 35.64
CA LYS A 227 -5.95 2.56 34.81
C LYS A 227 -4.80 3.46 34.32
N THR A 228 -4.39 4.43 35.15
CA THR A 228 -3.32 5.37 34.83
C THR A 228 -2.03 5.07 35.58
N ILE A 229 -0.90 5.46 35.00
CA ILE A 229 0.45 5.25 35.58
C ILE A 229 1.18 6.59 35.61
N SER A 230 1.60 7.06 36.77
CA SER A 230 2.29 8.34 36.95
C SER A 230 3.73 8.15 37.43
N PHE A 231 4.65 8.93 36.86
CA PHE A 231 6.09 8.83 37.11
C PHE A 231 6.84 10.15 36.85
N GLY A 232 8.01 10.31 37.47
CA GLY A 232 8.84 11.50 37.33
C GLY A 232 9.52 11.61 35.96
N ALA A 233 10.18 12.75 35.69
CA ALA A 233 11.02 12.90 34.50
C ALA A 233 12.19 11.88 34.50
N GLY A 234 12.78 11.65 33.33
CA GLY A 234 13.97 10.81 33.17
C GLY A 234 13.77 9.62 32.26
N PHE A 235 14.59 8.58 32.46
CA PHE A 235 14.68 7.42 31.58
C PHE A 235 13.92 6.23 32.13
N TYR A 236 13.18 5.55 31.25
CA TYR A 236 12.42 4.36 31.60
C TYR A 236 12.65 3.28 30.56
N THR A 237 13.07 2.11 31.01
CA THR A 237 13.08 0.92 30.17
C THR A 237 11.65 0.52 29.87
N PHE A 238 11.34 0.32 28.60
CA PHE A 238 10.10 -0.32 28.18
C PHE A 238 10.38 -1.72 27.62
N SER A 239 9.41 -2.62 27.75
CA SER A 239 9.39 -3.92 27.07
C SER A 239 7.99 -4.22 26.59
N ALA A 240 7.83 -4.44 25.28
CA ALA A 240 6.56 -4.74 24.61
C ALA A 240 6.65 -6.12 23.96
N SER A 241 5.72 -7.02 24.28
CA SER A 241 5.72 -8.38 23.71
C SER A 241 4.34 -9.02 23.63
N PHE A 242 4.23 -10.05 22.80
CA PHE A 242 3.03 -10.86 22.59
C PHE A 242 3.38 -12.27 22.10
N ASN A 243 2.48 -13.24 22.27
CA ASN A 243 2.62 -14.64 21.82
C ASN A 243 1.55 -15.00 20.76
N TYR A 244 1.82 -14.62 19.52
CA TYR A 244 0.96 -14.89 18.36
C TYR A 244 1.80 -15.49 17.21
N PRO A 245 1.22 -16.29 16.28
CA PRO A 245 1.95 -16.81 15.12
C PRO A 245 2.58 -15.70 14.26
N GLN A 246 3.87 -15.84 13.96
CA GLN A 246 4.64 -14.85 13.19
C GLN A 246 4.57 -15.12 11.68
N LEU A 247 4.75 -14.06 10.89
CA LEU A 247 4.85 -14.15 9.43
C LEU A 247 6.29 -14.49 9.01
N THR A 248 6.46 -15.04 7.81
CA THR A 248 7.79 -15.36 7.27
C THR A 248 8.28 -14.23 6.37
N GLN A 249 9.13 -13.35 6.90
CA GLN A 249 9.67 -12.21 6.15
C GLN A 249 10.54 -12.68 4.98
N LEU A 250 10.38 -12.01 3.83
CA LEU A 250 11.29 -12.11 2.70
C LEU A 250 12.42 -11.09 2.88
N PRO A 251 13.70 -11.50 3.02
CA PRO A 251 14.82 -10.56 3.08
C PRO A 251 14.99 -9.82 1.74
N PRO A 252 15.71 -8.69 1.68
CA PRO A 252 15.86 -7.90 0.46
C PRO A 252 16.33 -8.71 -0.77
N SER A 253 17.21 -9.69 -0.55
CA SER A 253 17.72 -10.58 -1.61
C SER A 253 16.68 -11.54 -2.19
N GLN A 254 15.58 -11.81 -1.47
CA GLN A 254 14.46 -12.63 -1.93
C GLN A 254 13.29 -11.78 -2.46
N VAL A 255 13.17 -10.53 -2.04
CA VAL A 255 12.15 -9.61 -2.56
C VAL A 255 12.54 -9.06 -3.94
N LEU A 256 13.83 -8.82 -4.16
CA LEU A 256 14.34 -8.31 -5.44
C LEU A 256 14.71 -9.44 -6.40
N ASN A 257 14.54 -9.22 -7.69
CA ASN A 257 15.03 -10.15 -8.71
C ASN A 257 16.57 -10.12 -8.82
N ALA A 258 17.13 -11.08 -9.57
CA ALA A 258 18.57 -11.22 -9.70
C ALA A 258 19.26 -10.00 -10.37
N ALA A 259 18.57 -9.29 -11.27
CA ALA A 259 19.11 -8.13 -11.98
C ALA A 259 19.15 -6.86 -11.10
N SER A 260 18.34 -6.81 -10.04
CA SER A 260 18.17 -5.62 -9.19
C SER A 260 18.82 -5.74 -7.81
N GLN A 261 19.68 -6.74 -7.59
CA GLN A 261 20.35 -6.96 -6.30
C GLN A 261 21.24 -5.78 -5.87
N ASN A 262 21.77 -5.01 -6.83
CA ASN A 262 22.55 -3.81 -6.55
C ASN A 262 21.76 -2.73 -5.78
N LEU A 263 20.42 -2.72 -5.87
CA LEU A 263 19.57 -1.79 -5.12
C LEU A 263 19.70 -1.95 -3.61
N ILE A 264 20.07 -3.14 -3.11
CA ILE A 264 20.31 -3.38 -1.69
C ILE A 264 21.43 -2.47 -1.16
N ASN A 265 22.46 -2.23 -1.97
CA ASN A 265 23.57 -1.37 -1.61
C ASN A 265 23.32 0.10 -1.99
N GLN A 266 22.60 0.36 -3.09
CA GLN A 266 22.35 1.72 -3.58
C GLN A 266 21.25 2.43 -2.81
N GLN A 267 20.24 1.69 -2.35
CA GLN A 267 19.03 2.19 -1.69
C GLN A 267 18.68 1.29 -0.48
N PRO A 268 19.60 1.14 0.50
CA PRO A 268 19.43 0.21 1.62
C PRO A 268 18.18 0.50 2.44
N ASP A 269 17.84 1.79 2.62
CA ASP A 269 16.65 2.17 3.38
C ASP A 269 15.37 1.68 2.71
N GLN A 270 15.22 1.91 1.41
CA GLN A 270 14.01 1.55 0.67
C GLN A 270 13.87 0.04 0.52
N THR A 271 14.98 -0.67 0.26
CA THR A 271 14.97 -2.13 0.15
C THR A 271 14.72 -2.81 1.50
N THR A 272 15.19 -2.22 2.59
CA THR A 272 14.84 -2.65 3.96
C THR A 272 13.36 -2.43 4.24
N SER A 273 12.80 -1.26 3.91
CA SER A 273 11.36 -1.01 4.06
C SER A 273 10.52 -1.97 3.19
N LEU A 274 10.95 -2.26 1.96
CA LEU A 274 10.25 -3.19 1.09
C LEU A 274 10.25 -4.62 1.66
N SER A 275 11.39 -5.04 2.23
CA SER A 275 11.51 -6.32 2.93
C SER A 275 10.63 -6.40 4.17
N PHE A 276 10.58 -5.34 4.98
CA PHE A 276 9.70 -5.25 6.14
C PHE A 276 8.20 -5.41 5.79
N LEU A 277 7.81 -5.01 4.58
CA LEU A 277 6.44 -5.14 4.08
C LEU A 277 6.19 -6.41 3.25
N SER A 278 7.18 -7.29 3.10
CA SER A 278 7.11 -8.46 2.20
C SER A 278 7.28 -9.78 2.95
N TYR A 279 6.27 -10.63 2.86
CA TYR A 279 6.23 -11.94 3.50
C TYR A 279 5.83 -13.00 2.48
N THR A 280 6.18 -14.26 2.75
CA THR A 280 5.81 -15.37 1.87
C THR A 280 4.29 -15.55 1.73
N GLU A 281 3.55 -15.11 2.74
CA GLU A 281 2.10 -15.24 2.89
C GLU A 281 1.33 -14.10 2.20
N LYS A 282 1.92 -12.89 2.17
CA LYS A 282 1.34 -11.65 1.64
C LYS A 282 2.36 -10.53 1.66
N LEU A 283 2.11 -9.48 0.89
CA LEU A 283 2.69 -8.17 1.13
C LEU A 283 1.71 -7.34 1.99
N LEU A 284 2.24 -6.51 2.88
CA LEU A 284 1.46 -5.60 3.71
C LEU A 284 1.24 -4.29 2.98
N ALA A 285 0.09 -3.67 3.18
CA ALA A 285 -0.26 -2.42 2.50
C ALA A 285 0.63 -1.25 2.94
N GLY A 286 0.97 -1.17 4.23
CA GLY A 286 1.83 -0.11 4.74
C GLY A 286 2.40 -0.42 6.12
N ALA A 287 2.99 0.63 6.70
CA ALA A 287 3.54 0.67 8.04
C ALA A 287 2.42 0.61 9.10
N TRP A 288 2.65 1.12 10.31
CA TRP A 288 1.84 0.86 11.51
C TRP A 288 0.33 1.00 11.31
N ARG A 289 -0.14 1.87 10.41
CA ARG A 289 -1.57 2.07 10.13
C ARG A 289 -2.20 0.92 9.34
N PHE A 290 -1.42 0.28 8.47
CA PHE A 290 -1.87 -0.73 7.51
C PHE A 290 -0.94 -1.95 7.44
N LEU A 291 -0.48 -2.46 8.59
CA LEU A 291 0.30 -3.71 8.74
C LEU A 291 -0.52 -4.98 8.39
N THR A 292 -1.38 -4.93 7.38
CA THR A 292 -2.22 -6.03 6.93
C THR A 292 -2.33 -6.06 5.41
N TYR A 293 -2.98 -7.09 4.88
CA TYR A 293 -3.22 -7.24 3.45
C TYR A 293 -4.26 -6.22 2.96
N PHE A 294 -3.89 -5.48 1.90
CA PHE A 294 -4.84 -4.84 1.00
C PHE A 294 -4.61 -5.35 -0.43
N GLY A 295 -5.63 -5.95 -1.04
CA GLY A 295 -5.49 -6.64 -2.32
C GLY A 295 -5.13 -5.71 -3.47
N ARG A 296 -5.84 -4.58 -3.54
CA ARG A 296 -5.58 -3.53 -4.53
C ARG A 296 -4.16 -3.00 -4.41
N ASP A 297 -3.77 -2.57 -3.22
CA ASP A 297 -2.50 -1.91 -2.98
C ASP A 297 -1.33 -2.86 -3.28
N SER A 298 -1.46 -4.13 -2.91
CA SER A 298 -0.52 -5.19 -3.25
C SER A 298 -0.36 -5.38 -4.76
N MET A 299 -1.47 -5.43 -5.50
CA MET A 299 -1.44 -5.64 -6.95
C MET A 299 -0.93 -4.42 -7.72
N ILE A 300 -1.33 -3.19 -7.34
CA ILE A 300 -0.81 -1.96 -7.92
C ILE A 300 0.71 -1.88 -7.70
N SER A 301 1.16 -2.16 -6.47
CA SER A 301 2.58 -2.17 -6.13
C SER A 301 3.34 -3.19 -6.97
N ALA A 302 2.84 -4.42 -7.09
CA ALA A 302 3.49 -5.46 -7.89
C ALA A 302 3.59 -5.09 -9.37
N LEU A 303 2.57 -4.47 -9.95
CA LEU A 303 2.57 -4.02 -11.35
C LEU A 303 3.59 -2.91 -11.61
N LEU A 304 3.76 -1.97 -10.67
CA LEU A 304 4.71 -0.86 -10.79
C LEU A 304 6.14 -1.28 -10.42
N LEU A 305 6.32 -2.20 -9.48
CA LEU A 305 7.61 -2.78 -9.06
C LEU A 305 8.10 -3.92 -9.94
N GLU A 306 7.31 -4.38 -10.92
CA GLU A 306 7.61 -5.56 -11.72
C GLU A 306 9.06 -5.63 -12.26
N PRO A 307 9.67 -4.52 -12.73
CA PRO A 307 11.06 -4.55 -13.21
C PRO A 307 12.11 -4.98 -12.16
N VAL A 308 11.82 -4.82 -10.86
CA VAL A 308 12.76 -5.10 -9.77
C VAL A 308 12.27 -6.20 -8.82
N LEU A 309 10.96 -6.47 -8.79
CA LEU A 309 10.36 -7.46 -7.91
C LEU A 309 10.74 -8.88 -8.32
N SER A 310 11.00 -9.75 -7.35
CA SER A 310 11.36 -11.14 -7.60
C SER A 310 10.22 -11.90 -8.28
N GLN A 311 10.61 -12.84 -9.13
CA GLN A 311 9.73 -13.68 -9.96
C GLN A 311 10.06 -15.15 -9.73
N GLY A 312 9.10 -16.05 -10.02
CA GLY A 312 9.25 -17.49 -9.84
C GLY A 312 8.76 -18.05 -8.51
N ASN A 313 9.13 -19.29 -8.19
CA ASN A 313 8.59 -20.03 -7.06
C ASN A 313 8.96 -19.38 -5.72
N GLY A 314 7.95 -19.02 -4.92
CA GLY A 314 8.15 -18.40 -3.61
C GLY A 314 8.66 -16.95 -3.68
N SER A 315 8.55 -16.31 -4.84
CA SER A 315 8.88 -14.91 -5.03
C SER A 315 7.85 -13.97 -4.42
N ALA A 316 8.21 -12.70 -4.26
CA ALA A 316 7.29 -11.65 -3.83
C ALA A 316 6.09 -11.50 -4.78
N THR A 317 6.29 -11.67 -6.10
CA THR A 317 5.18 -11.63 -7.06
C THR A 317 4.19 -12.79 -6.87
N GLU A 318 4.68 -14.02 -6.63
CA GLU A 318 3.79 -15.14 -6.31
C GLU A 318 3.12 -14.98 -4.93
N ALA A 319 3.78 -14.34 -3.96
CA ALA A 319 3.17 -14.01 -2.67
C ALA A 319 1.96 -13.07 -2.85
N VAL A 320 2.05 -12.05 -3.72
CA VAL A 320 0.92 -11.18 -4.06
C VAL A 320 -0.21 -11.96 -4.74
N ILE A 321 0.08 -12.71 -5.81
CA ILE A 321 -0.94 -13.45 -6.55
C ILE A 321 -1.62 -14.51 -5.65
N GLY A 322 -0.82 -15.24 -4.87
CA GLY A 322 -1.33 -16.23 -3.93
C GLY A 322 -2.20 -15.61 -2.84
N ALA A 323 -1.76 -14.50 -2.24
CA ALA A 323 -2.53 -13.81 -1.21
C ALA A 323 -3.90 -13.32 -1.71
N VAL A 324 -3.94 -12.85 -2.96
CA VAL A 324 -5.18 -12.43 -3.64
C VAL A 324 -6.11 -13.61 -3.89
N LEU A 325 -5.60 -14.70 -4.48
CA LEU A 325 -6.41 -15.87 -4.78
C LEU A 325 -6.94 -16.54 -3.51
N GLU A 326 -6.11 -16.69 -2.47
CA GLU A 326 -6.53 -17.29 -1.19
C GLU A 326 -7.69 -16.56 -0.51
N ARG A 327 -7.89 -15.26 -0.78
CA ARG A 327 -8.93 -14.41 -0.16
C ARG A 327 -10.07 -14.06 -1.11
N LEU A 328 -10.05 -14.60 -2.33
CA LEU A 328 -11.08 -14.38 -3.33
C LEU A 328 -12.41 -15.01 -2.89
N ASN A 329 -13.51 -14.31 -3.12
CA ASN A 329 -14.84 -14.84 -2.85
C ASN A 329 -15.20 -15.90 -3.91
N ARG A 330 -15.20 -17.18 -3.52
CA ARG A 330 -15.50 -18.29 -4.44
C ARG A 330 -16.90 -18.26 -5.05
N SER A 331 -17.86 -17.55 -4.45
CA SER A 331 -19.24 -17.54 -4.92
C SER A 331 -19.42 -16.64 -6.13
N ASP A 332 -18.74 -15.49 -6.18
CA ASP A 332 -18.95 -14.49 -7.22
C ASP A 332 -17.68 -14.02 -7.94
N GLY A 333 -16.48 -14.32 -7.44
CA GLY A 333 -15.23 -13.87 -8.04
C GLY A 333 -14.70 -12.53 -7.52
N SER A 334 -15.32 -11.95 -6.51
CA SER A 334 -14.86 -10.71 -5.88
C SER A 334 -13.48 -10.89 -5.24
N VAL A 335 -12.57 -9.97 -5.50
CA VAL A 335 -11.28 -9.93 -4.85
C VAL A 335 -11.39 -9.18 -3.53
N CYS A 336 -10.81 -9.74 -2.47
CA CYS A 336 -10.80 -9.12 -1.14
C CYS A 336 -10.06 -7.79 -1.17
N HIS A 337 -10.71 -6.74 -0.67
CA HIS A 337 -10.11 -5.43 -0.52
C HIS A 337 -9.14 -5.40 0.67
N GLU A 338 -9.63 -5.74 1.86
CA GLU A 338 -8.90 -5.75 3.12
C GLU A 338 -9.27 -7.01 3.91
N GLU A 339 -8.27 -7.64 4.54
CA GLU A 339 -8.50 -8.68 5.53
C GLU A 339 -8.55 -8.11 6.96
N THR A 340 -9.39 -8.71 7.77
CA THR A 340 -9.43 -8.51 9.22
C THR A 340 -8.92 -9.76 9.91
N ILE A 341 -7.88 -9.62 10.75
CA ILE A 341 -7.18 -10.73 11.41
C ILE A 341 -6.95 -10.45 12.91
N GLY A 342 -6.49 -11.47 13.62
CA GLY A 342 -6.11 -11.36 15.03
C GLY A 342 -7.27 -10.97 15.94
N ASP A 343 -6.95 -10.21 16.98
CA ASP A 343 -7.88 -9.81 18.04
C ASP A 343 -9.13 -9.07 17.52
N TYR A 344 -8.98 -8.26 16.46
CA TYR A 344 -10.10 -7.52 15.87
C TYR A 344 -11.06 -8.45 15.09
N ALA A 345 -10.56 -9.50 14.46
CA ALA A 345 -11.40 -10.51 13.83
C ALA A 345 -12.26 -11.23 14.88
N THR A 346 -11.65 -11.61 16.00
CA THR A 346 -12.37 -12.22 17.14
C THR A 346 -13.43 -11.27 17.69
N TYR A 347 -13.09 -9.98 17.86
CA TYR A 347 -14.07 -8.95 18.26
C TYR A 347 -15.26 -8.87 17.30
N LEU A 348 -15.02 -8.75 15.99
CA LEU A 348 -16.11 -8.67 15.01
C LEU A 348 -16.95 -9.94 14.95
N ASN A 349 -16.34 -11.12 15.12
CA ASN A 349 -17.09 -12.38 15.20
C ASN A 349 -18.01 -12.37 16.43
N LEU A 350 -17.53 -11.92 17.60
CA LEU A 350 -18.35 -11.79 18.82
C LEU A 350 -19.50 -10.81 18.65
N GLU A 351 -19.29 -9.65 18.01
CA GLU A 351 -20.37 -8.69 17.70
C GLU A 351 -21.44 -9.29 16.79
N ASN A 352 -21.06 -10.22 15.92
CA ASN A 352 -21.97 -10.98 15.07
C ASN A 352 -22.54 -12.25 15.75
N ASN A 353 -22.32 -12.43 17.06
CA ASN A 353 -22.71 -13.62 17.82
C ASN A 353 -22.10 -14.94 17.30
N ILE A 354 -20.88 -14.87 16.74
CA ILE A 354 -20.12 -16.01 16.24
C ILE A 354 -18.92 -16.25 17.17
N THR A 355 -18.84 -17.43 17.78
CA THR A 355 -17.65 -17.83 18.56
C THR A 355 -16.56 -18.33 17.60
N SER A 356 -15.69 -17.42 17.13
CA SER A 356 -14.63 -17.73 16.17
C SER A 356 -13.50 -16.71 16.22
N THR A 357 -12.28 -17.16 15.94
CA THR A 357 -11.09 -16.34 15.71
C THR A 357 -10.71 -16.27 14.23
N ALA A 358 -11.54 -16.83 13.36
CA ALA A 358 -11.30 -16.87 11.92
C ALA A 358 -11.22 -15.46 11.33
N PRO A 359 -10.37 -15.26 10.30
CA PRO A 359 -10.26 -13.98 9.62
C PRO A 359 -11.55 -13.59 8.89
N GLY A 360 -11.74 -12.28 8.70
CA GLY A 360 -12.78 -11.71 7.86
C GLY A 360 -12.20 -11.13 6.57
N PHE A 361 -12.94 -11.21 5.47
CA PHE A 361 -12.55 -10.67 4.17
C PHE A 361 -13.65 -9.74 3.65
N THR A 362 -13.27 -8.53 3.26
CA THR A 362 -14.22 -7.51 2.81
C THR A 362 -14.15 -7.32 1.30
N TYR A 363 -15.31 -7.08 0.68
CA TYR A 363 -15.42 -6.91 -0.77
C TYR A 363 -16.14 -5.60 -1.17
N PRO A 364 -15.98 -4.44 -0.50
CA PRO A 364 -16.73 -3.23 -0.85
C PRO A 364 -16.25 -2.61 -2.16
N MET A 365 -14.96 -2.76 -2.49
CA MET A 365 -14.34 -2.09 -3.63
C MET A 365 -14.59 -2.84 -4.94
N ILE A 366 -15.01 -2.10 -5.96
CA ILE A 366 -15.32 -2.64 -7.29
C ILE A 366 -14.07 -2.66 -8.19
N ASP A 367 -13.08 -1.81 -7.92
CA ASP A 367 -11.83 -1.71 -8.70
C ASP A 367 -10.94 -2.95 -8.54
N THR A 368 -10.95 -3.53 -7.33
CA THR A 368 -9.97 -4.52 -6.88
C THR A 368 -10.01 -5.79 -7.74
N ASP A 369 -11.21 -6.15 -8.22
CA ASP A 369 -11.44 -7.31 -9.08
C ASP A 369 -10.59 -7.28 -10.36
N PHE A 370 -10.42 -6.09 -10.94
CA PHE A 370 -9.88 -5.92 -12.29
C PHE A 370 -8.36 -6.00 -12.35
N TYR A 371 -7.65 -5.82 -11.23
CA TYR A 371 -6.19 -5.89 -11.20
C TYR A 371 -5.66 -7.33 -11.32
N LEU A 372 -6.39 -8.32 -10.78
CA LEU A 372 -5.95 -9.71 -10.75
C LEU A 372 -5.63 -10.27 -12.15
N PRO A 373 -6.52 -10.21 -13.16
CA PRO A 373 -6.20 -10.71 -14.49
C PRO A 373 -5.04 -9.95 -15.12
N VAL A 374 -4.91 -8.64 -14.89
CA VAL A 374 -3.80 -7.83 -15.42
C VAL A 374 -2.46 -8.29 -14.85
N LEU A 375 -2.37 -8.44 -13.52
CA LEU A 375 -1.17 -8.93 -12.85
C LEU A 375 -0.82 -10.36 -13.29
N MET A 376 -1.81 -11.25 -13.36
CA MET A 376 -1.58 -12.62 -13.83
C MET A 376 -1.12 -12.68 -15.28
N ALA A 377 -1.71 -11.86 -16.17
CA ALA A 377 -1.34 -11.82 -17.58
C ALA A 377 0.12 -11.35 -17.75
N GLN A 378 0.53 -10.31 -17.02
CA GLN A 378 1.91 -9.83 -17.04
C GLN A 378 2.88 -10.88 -16.48
N TYR A 379 2.59 -11.42 -15.29
CA TYR A 379 3.43 -12.41 -14.62
C TYR A 379 3.61 -13.71 -15.43
N LEU A 380 2.51 -14.30 -15.90
CA LEU A 380 2.57 -15.57 -16.61
C LEU A 380 3.16 -15.44 -18.02
N ASN A 381 3.14 -14.24 -18.60
CA ASN A 381 3.82 -13.95 -19.85
C ASN A 381 5.34 -13.87 -19.68
N SER A 382 5.83 -13.24 -18.59
CA SER A 382 7.27 -13.19 -18.28
C SER A 382 7.79 -14.49 -17.67
N SER A 383 6.92 -15.28 -17.04
CA SER A 383 7.25 -16.53 -16.34
C SER A 383 6.39 -17.72 -16.80
N PRO A 384 6.43 -18.12 -18.08
CA PRO A 384 5.53 -19.16 -18.64
C PRO A 384 5.68 -20.53 -17.96
N SER A 385 6.88 -20.86 -17.46
CA SER A 385 7.11 -22.11 -16.71
C SER A 385 6.36 -22.17 -15.37
N ARG A 386 5.82 -21.05 -14.89
CA ARG A 386 5.09 -20.95 -13.62
C ARG A 386 3.59 -21.17 -13.75
N VAL A 387 3.04 -21.19 -14.97
CA VAL A 387 1.60 -21.41 -15.20
C VAL A 387 1.09 -22.67 -14.50
N GLY A 388 1.68 -23.84 -14.80
CA GLY A 388 1.24 -25.10 -14.19
C GLY A 388 1.41 -25.13 -12.68
N PRO A 389 2.64 -24.92 -12.15
CA PRO A 389 2.89 -25.02 -10.70
C PRO A 389 2.18 -23.99 -9.83
N LEU A 390 1.95 -22.76 -10.30
CA LEU A 390 1.23 -21.75 -9.52
C LEU A 390 -0.28 -22.06 -9.51
N LEU A 391 -0.85 -22.36 -10.68
CA LEU A 391 -2.30 -22.54 -10.82
C LEU A 391 -2.81 -23.87 -10.27
N SER A 392 -1.95 -24.88 -10.14
CA SER A 392 -2.29 -26.16 -9.50
C SER A 392 -2.27 -26.13 -7.97
N ARG A 393 -1.80 -25.03 -7.34
CA ARG A 393 -1.81 -24.88 -5.88
C ARG A 393 -3.25 -24.98 -5.36
N SER A 394 -3.41 -25.79 -4.32
CA SER A 394 -4.68 -25.89 -3.58
C SER A 394 -4.91 -24.61 -2.79
N ALA A 395 -6.14 -24.12 -2.81
CA ALA A 395 -6.57 -22.99 -2.01
C ALA A 395 -7.21 -23.43 -0.69
N GLY A 396 -7.38 -22.48 0.22
CA GLY A 396 -8.06 -22.67 1.49
C GLY A 396 -7.15 -22.83 2.68
N SER A 397 -5.90 -22.38 2.53
CA SER A 397 -4.93 -22.27 3.63
C SER A 397 -5.20 -21.04 4.50
N ILE A 398 -5.75 -19.97 3.90
CA ILE A 398 -6.13 -18.73 4.60
C ILE A 398 -7.65 -18.61 4.73
N ASP A 399 -8.38 -18.61 3.62
CA ASP A 399 -9.84 -18.67 3.66
C ASP A 399 -10.31 -20.12 3.55
N VAL A 400 -10.73 -20.70 4.67
CA VAL A 400 -11.22 -22.09 4.71
C VAL A 400 -12.41 -22.33 3.77
N GLN A 401 -13.15 -21.28 3.38
CA GLN A 401 -14.21 -21.40 2.39
C GLN A 401 -13.65 -21.81 1.03
N ASN A 402 -12.40 -21.49 0.69
CA ASN A 402 -11.77 -21.80 -0.59
C ASN A 402 -11.18 -23.23 -0.68
N ARG A 403 -11.33 -24.06 0.36
CA ARG A 403 -10.91 -25.47 0.33
C ARG A 403 -11.54 -26.22 -0.85
N ASN A 404 -10.80 -27.20 -1.36
CA ASN A 404 -11.13 -28.02 -2.54
C ASN A 404 -11.13 -27.27 -3.88
N LEU A 405 -10.69 -26.01 -3.91
CA LEU A 405 -10.41 -25.28 -5.15
C LEU A 405 -8.90 -25.19 -5.39
N THR A 406 -8.54 -24.87 -6.63
CA THR A 406 -7.18 -24.47 -7.00
C THR A 406 -7.12 -22.98 -7.30
N TYR A 407 -5.92 -22.45 -7.35
CA TYR A 407 -5.67 -21.07 -7.83
C TYR A 407 -6.20 -20.88 -9.26
N GLN A 408 -6.11 -21.90 -10.12
CA GLN A 408 -6.74 -21.90 -11.44
C GLN A 408 -8.26 -21.67 -11.38
N ALA A 409 -8.94 -22.40 -10.50
CA ALA A 409 -10.40 -22.32 -10.38
C ALA A 409 -10.84 -20.94 -9.89
N LEU A 410 -10.14 -20.37 -8.91
CA LEU A 410 -10.42 -19.04 -8.37
C LEU A 410 -10.17 -17.93 -9.42
N ALA A 411 -9.07 -18.03 -10.17
CA ALA A 411 -8.79 -17.11 -11.28
C ALA A 411 -9.88 -17.17 -12.37
N LEU A 412 -10.38 -18.38 -12.69
CA LEU A 412 -11.47 -18.56 -13.63
C LEU A 412 -12.78 -17.91 -13.15
N ILE A 413 -13.12 -18.05 -11.86
CA ILE A 413 -14.33 -17.45 -11.26
C ILE A 413 -14.26 -15.92 -11.37
N ASN A 414 -13.13 -15.30 -11.04
CA ASN A 414 -12.95 -13.84 -11.21
C ASN A 414 -13.04 -13.41 -12.68
N ALA A 415 -12.39 -14.12 -13.60
CA ALA A 415 -12.49 -13.81 -15.04
C ALA A 415 -13.93 -13.91 -15.55
N GLN A 416 -14.70 -14.92 -15.10
CA GLN A 416 -16.12 -15.07 -15.43
C GLN A 416 -16.94 -13.89 -14.91
N LYS A 417 -16.68 -13.42 -13.68
CA LYS A 417 -17.33 -12.24 -13.11
C LYS A 417 -17.12 -11.01 -13.99
N ILE A 418 -15.86 -10.70 -14.32
CA ILE A 418 -15.48 -9.53 -15.13
C ILE A 418 -16.13 -9.61 -16.51
N MET A 419 -16.08 -10.78 -17.16
CA MET A 419 -16.76 -10.98 -18.44
C MET A 419 -18.27 -10.77 -18.32
N ASN A 420 -18.91 -11.17 -17.23
CA ASN A 420 -20.35 -10.98 -17.07
C ASN A 420 -20.72 -9.51 -16.84
N ILE A 421 -20.07 -8.83 -15.88
CA ILE A 421 -20.43 -7.46 -15.50
C ILE A 421 -20.09 -6.43 -16.59
N ALA A 422 -19.09 -6.70 -17.44
CA ALA A 422 -18.72 -5.82 -18.53
C ALA A 422 -19.65 -5.93 -19.76
N ALA A 423 -20.51 -6.96 -19.82
CA ALA A 423 -21.29 -7.29 -21.01
C ALA A 423 -22.37 -6.25 -21.35
N ALA A 424 -23.03 -5.67 -20.34
CA ALA A 424 -24.15 -4.74 -20.55
C ALA A 424 -23.71 -3.50 -21.33
N PHE A 425 -22.56 -2.92 -20.98
CA PHE A 425 -22.02 -1.76 -21.71
C PHE A 425 -21.61 -2.12 -23.14
N THR A 426 -21.06 -3.32 -23.37
CA THR A 426 -20.73 -3.79 -24.72
C THR A 426 -21.97 -3.91 -25.59
N GLN A 427 -23.10 -4.32 -25.02
CA GLN A 427 -24.36 -4.44 -25.76
C GLN A 427 -25.02 -3.08 -26.00
N ASN A 428 -24.94 -2.18 -25.02
CA ASN A 428 -25.55 -0.86 -25.10
C ASN A 428 -24.73 0.16 -24.30
N GLN A 429 -24.03 1.06 -25.00
CA GLN A 429 -23.10 2.02 -24.42
C GLN A 429 -23.87 3.20 -23.80
N THR A 430 -24.34 3.03 -22.56
CA THR A 430 -25.01 4.09 -21.78
C THR A 430 -24.39 4.23 -20.40
N ALA A 431 -24.57 5.39 -19.76
CA ALA A 431 -24.08 5.62 -18.39
C ALA A 431 -24.66 4.63 -17.37
N ALA A 432 -25.89 4.15 -17.58
CA ALA A 432 -26.52 3.14 -16.73
C ALA A 432 -25.82 1.77 -16.79
N ASN A 433 -25.14 1.47 -17.90
CA ASN A 433 -24.44 0.21 -18.11
C ASN A 433 -22.95 0.27 -17.78
N LEU A 434 -22.43 1.43 -17.35
CA LEU A 434 -21.10 1.53 -16.76
C LEU A 434 -21.03 0.74 -15.44
N ILE A 435 -19.84 0.54 -14.90
CA ILE A 435 -19.61 -0.04 -13.58
C ILE A 435 -19.84 1.03 -12.51
N HIS A 436 -20.78 0.75 -11.59
CA HIS A 436 -21.18 1.65 -10.50
C HIS A 436 -20.65 1.12 -9.17
N LEU A 437 -20.46 2.02 -8.20
CA LEU A 437 -20.26 1.62 -6.81
C LEU A 437 -21.45 0.75 -6.36
N LYS A 438 -21.17 -0.27 -5.55
CA LYS A 438 -22.20 -1.15 -4.98
C LYS A 438 -23.30 -0.32 -4.28
N PRO A 439 -24.57 -0.75 -4.32
CA PRO A 439 -25.63 -0.09 -3.56
C PRO A 439 -25.21 0.15 -2.11
N ASP A 440 -25.60 1.32 -1.57
CA ASP A 440 -25.33 1.75 -0.19
C ASP A 440 -23.85 1.92 0.21
N GLN A 441 -22.91 1.62 -0.67
CA GLN A 441 -21.50 1.96 -0.47
C GLN A 441 -21.21 3.39 -0.94
N ILE A 442 -20.58 4.18 -0.06
CA ILE A 442 -20.14 5.55 -0.36
C ILE A 442 -18.70 5.60 -0.93
N VAL A 443 -17.97 4.50 -0.77
CA VAL A 443 -16.63 4.25 -1.31
C VAL A 443 -16.66 2.98 -2.14
N GLY A 444 -15.72 2.81 -3.06
CA GLY A 444 -15.64 1.59 -3.85
C GLY A 444 -14.48 1.51 -4.82
N GLN A 445 -13.52 2.43 -4.76
CA GLN A 445 -12.26 2.36 -5.50
C GLN A 445 -11.15 3.03 -4.68
N TRP A 446 -9.94 3.17 -5.25
CA TRP A 446 -8.75 3.73 -4.60
C TRP A 446 -8.95 4.99 -3.75
N ARG A 447 -9.82 5.93 -4.18
CA ARG A 447 -10.25 7.08 -3.39
C ARG A 447 -11.29 6.68 -2.33
N ASP A 448 -10.88 5.87 -1.37
CA ASP A 448 -11.70 5.25 -0.33
C ASP A 448 -11.98 6.15 0.90
N SER A 449 -12.09 7.47 0.66
CA SER A 449 -12.59 8.42 1.67
C SER A 449 -13.98 8.94 1.30
N THR A 450 -14.75 9.39 2.30
CA THR A 450 -16.14 9.88 2.17
C THR A 450 -16.34 10.89 1.03
N TYR A 451 -15.33 11.74 0.78
CA TYR A 451 -15.38 12.78 -0.25
C TYR A 451 -14.50 12.49 -1.46
N GLY A 452 -13.77 11.37 -1.51
CA GLY A 452 -12.77 11.10 -2.54
C GLY A 452 -13.32 11.14 -3.98
N LEU A 453 -14.59 10.82 -4.17
CA LEU A 453 -15.30 10.93 -5.46
C LEU A 453 -16.31 12.08 -5.51
N GLY A 454 -16.36 12.97 -4.51
CA GLY A 454 -17.38 14.02 -4.42
C GLY A 454 -18.81 13.46 -4.39
N GLY A 455 -18.98 12.24 -3.84
CA GLY A 455 -20.24 11.50 -3.83
C GLY A 455 -20.56 10.75 -5.13
N GLY A 456 -19.66 10.80 -6.11
CA GLY A 456 -19.81 10.13 -7.40
C GLY A 456 -20.00 8.62 -7.26
N ARG A 457 -20.87 8.06 -8.09
CA ARG A 457 -21.24 6.63 -8.07
C ARG A 457 -20.69 5.84 -9.25
N ILE A 458 -20.17 6.52 -10.27
CA ILE A 458 -19.60 5.91 -11.47
C ILE A 458 -18.18 6.47 -11.64
N PRO A 459 -17.14 5.78 -11.16
CA PRO A 459 -15.79 6.32 -11.12
C PRO A 459 -15.06 6.23 -12.47
N PHE A 460 -14.21 7.21 -12.76
CA PHE A 460 -13.49 7.35 -14.03
C PHE A 460 -12.45 6.24 -14.25
N ASP A 461 -11.62 5.95 -13.25
CA ASP A 461 -10.52 4.98 -13.32
C ASP A 461 -11.02 3.57 -13.64
N VAL A 462 -12.06 3.11 -12.95
CA VAL A 462 -12.64 1.77 -13.15
C VAL A 462 -13.14 1.63 -14.59
N ASN A 463 -13.95 2.59 -15.03
CA ASN A 463 -14.67 2.50 -16.29
C ASN A 463 -13.80 2.77 -17.51
N THR A 464 -12.86 3.72 -17.40
CA THR A 464 -12.04 4.13 -18.54
C THR A 464 -10.67 3.43 -18.56
N ALA A 465 -10.23 2.80 -17.47
CA ALA A 465 -8.93 2.13 -17.43
C ALA A 465 -9.02 0.65 -17.06
N LEU A 466 -9.58 0.33 -15.89
CA LEU A 466 -9.46 -1.01 -15.32
C LEU A 466 -10.30 -2.07 -16.04
N VAL A 467 -11.56 -1.76 -16.37
CA VAL A 467 -12.43 -2.69 -17.10
C VAL A 467 -11.82 -3.08 -18.46
N PRO A 468 -11.47 -2.15 -19.37
CA PRO A 468 -10.86 -2.53 -20.64
C PRO A 468 -9.53 -3.27 -20.47
N ALA A 469 -8.68 -2.86 -19.52
CA ALA A 469 -7.40 -3.53 -19.26
C ALA A 469 -7.59 -4.98 -18.78
N ALA A 470 -8.54 -5.22 -17.87
CA ALA A 470 -8.87 -6.56 -17.41
C ALA A 470 -9.43 -7.43 -18.53
N LEU A 471 -10.27 -6.88 -19.42
CA LEU A 471 -10.79 -7.60 -20.58
C LEU A 471 -9.67 -8.00 -21.56
N ARG A 472 -8.72 -7.11 -21.87
CA ARG A 472 -7.51 -7.45 -22.64
C ARG A 472 -6.71 -8.56 -21.98
N ALA A 473 -6.49 -8.45 -20.67
CA ALA A 473 -5.75 -9.42 -19.89
C ALA A 473 -6.43 -10.80 -19.87
N ILE A 474 -7.76 -10.85 -19.73
CA ILE A 474 -8.54 -12.09 -19.85
C ILE A 474 -8.40 -12.71 -21.24
N GLY A 475 -8.44 -11.91 -22.31
CA GLY A 475 -8.20 -12.38 -23.67
C GLY A 475 -6.81 -13.01 -23.84
N GLN A 476 -5.78 -12.39 -23.27
CA GLN A 476 -4.42 -12.94 -23.23
C GLN A 476 -4.36 -14.24 -22.42
N LEU A 477 -4.89 -14.25 -21.19
CA LEU A 477 -4.91 -15.42 -20.32
C LEU A 477 -5.65 -16.60 -20.95
N ALA A 478 -6.75 -16.36 -21.67
CA ALA A 478 -7.47 -17.40 -22.42
C ALA A 478 -6.66 -17.98 -23.59
N ARG A 479 -5.73 -17.21 -24.16
CA ARG A 479 -4.77 -17.67 -25.18
C ARG A 479 -3.57 -18.39 -24.57
N THR A 480 -3.23 -18.12 -23.31
CA THR A 480 -2.11 -18.76 -22.61
C THR A 480 -2.45 -20.21 -22.23
N PRO A 481 -1.71 -21.23 -22.73
CA PRO A 481 -1.97 -22.62 -22.43
C PRO A 481 -1.91 -22.93 -20.93
N GLY A 482 -2.89 -23.68 -20.42
CA GLY A 482 -2.93 -24.13 -19.02
C GLY A 482 -3.49 -23.11 -18.02
N VAL A 483 -3.83 -21.89 -18.45
CA VAL A 483 -4.43 -20.90 -17.54
C VAL A 483 -5.91 -21.17 -17.31
N PHE A 484 -6.72 -21.19 -18.36
CA PHE A 484 -8.14 -21.54 -18.27
C PHE A 484 -8.39 -22.92 -18.87
N PRO A 485 -9.37 -23.69 -18.34
CA PRO A 485 -9.75 -24.98 -18.93
C PRO A 485 -10.25 -24.77 -20.36
N ASN A 486 -10.07 -25.77 -21.24
CA ASN A 486 -10.61 -25.73 -22.60
C ASN A 486 -12.11 -26.04 -22.58
N SER A 487 -12.93 -25.02 -22.39
CA SER A 487 -14.39 -25.06 -22.49
C SER A 487 -14.87 -24.20 -23.65
N THR A 488 -16.13 -24.34 -24.07
CA THR A 488 -16.75 -23.46 -25.07
C THR A 488 -16.66 -21.99 -24.66
N ASN A 489 -16.94 -21.68 -23.39
CA ASN A 489 -16.92 -20.31 -22.87
C ASN A 489 -15.51 -19.70 -22.91
N THR A 490 -14.54 -20.34 -22.27
CA THR A 490 -13.15 -19.86 -22.17
C THR A 490 -12.45 -19.83 -23.53
N THR A 491 -12.79 -20.73 -24.46
CA THR A 491 -12.30 -20.68 -25.85
C THR A 491 -12.80 -19.43 -26.57
N SER A 492 -14.07 -19.05 -26.38
CA SER A 492 -14.63 -17.83 -26.98
C SER A 492 -14.00 -16.55 -26.44
N TRP A 493 -13.54 -16.55 -25.17
CA TRP A 493 -12.93 -15.37 -24.53
C TRP A 493 -11.64 -14.91 -25.20
N ARG A 494 -10.93 -15.80 -25.91
CA ARG A 494 -9.72 -15.46 -26.69
C ARG A 494 -9.95 -14.31 -27.67
N THR A 495 -11.17 -14.14 -28.14
CA THR A 495 -11.55 -13.06 -29.08
C THR A 495 -12.61 -12.16 -28.48
N LEU A 496 -13.63 -12.72 -27.80
CA LEU A 496 -14.74 -11.95 -27.24
C LEU A 496 -14.26 -10.91 -26.21
N ALA A 497 -13.27 -11.23 -25.37
CA ALA A 497 -12.76 -10.30 -24.39
C ALA A 497 -12.05 -9.10 -25.06
N ASP A 498 -11.28 -9.35 -26.12
CA ASP A 498 -10.63 -8.31 -26.92
C ASP A 498 -11.66 -7.40 -27.63
N THR A 499 -12.74 -7.98 -28.19
CA THR A 499 -13.84 -7.19 -28.77
C THR A 499 -14.54 -6.30 -27.74
N ARG A 500 -14.79 -6.84 -26.54
CA ARG A 500 -15.39 -6.06 -25.45
C ARG A 500 -14.46 -4.95 -25.01
N ALA A 501 -13.18 -5.25 -24.81
CA ALA A 501 -12.18 -4.26 -24.43
C ALA A 501 -12.16 -3.08 -25.41
N GLN A 502 -12.14 -3.35 -26.72
CA GLN A 502 -12.20 -2.31 -27.75
C GLN A 502 -13.39 -1.37 -27.59
N ILE A 503 -14.59 -1.91 -27.35
CA ILE A 503 -15.80 -1.09 -27.17
C ILE A 503 -15.69 -0.21 -25.91
N TRP A 504 -15.20 -0.77 -24.81
CA TRP A 504 -14.95 -0.03 -23.57
C TRP A 504 -13.89 1.07 -23.77
N GLU A 505 -12.80 0.77 -24.48
CA GLU A 505 -11.71 1.71 -24.78
C GLU A 505 -12.20 2.94 -25.55
N GLU A 506 -13.10 2.76 -26.53
CA GLU A 506 -13.52 3.82 -27.44
C GLU A 506 -14.77 4.61 -27.01
N ASN A 507 -15.61 4.03 -26.15
CA ASN A 507 -16.94 4.59 -25.87
C ASN A 507 -17.10 5.11 -24.44
N THR A 508 -16.11 4.96 -23.55
CA THR A 508 -16.25 5.35 -22.13
C THR A 508 -15.87 6.80 -21.84
N LEU A 509 -14.81 7.33 -22.46
CA LEU A 509 -14.31 8.68 -22.16
C LEU A 509 -15.36 9.77 -22.39
N GLN A 510 -16.23 9.63 -23.40
CA GLN A 510 -17.26 10.62 -23.73
C GLN A 510 -18.22 10.92 -22.58
N PHE A 511 -18.44 9.97 -21.65
CA PHE A 511 -19.32 10.17 -20.50
C PHE A 511 -18.72 11.10 -19.46
N PHE A 512 -17.38 11.16 -19.39
CA PHE A 512 -16.64 11.96 -18.41
C PHE A 512 -16.05 13.24 -19.02
N GLU A 513 -16.06 13.37 -20.35
CA GLU A 513 -15.55 14.54 -21.06
C GLU A 513 -16.41 15.78 -20.73
N THR A 514 -15.74 16.86 -20.33
CA THR A 514 -16.36 18.14 -19.98
C THR A 514 -15.66 19.25 -20.73
N ASN A 515 -16.42 20.24 -21.18
CA ASN A 515 -15.89 21.37 -21.94
C ASN A 515 -16.35 22.68 -21.29
N ILE A 516 -15.40 23.54 -20.92
CA ILE A 516 -15.67 24.86 -20.34
C ILE A 516 -15.01 25.94 -21.18
N THR A 517 -15.67 27.08 -21.36
CA THR A 517 -15.04 28.18 -22.11
C THR A 517 -13.86 28.75 -21.35
N SER A 518 -12.84 29.23 -22.05
CA SER A 518 -11.67 29.86 -21.41
C SER A 518 -12.05 31.04 -20.52
N SER A 519 -13.11 31.80 -20.85
CA SER A 519 -13.63 32.87 -20.00
C SER A 519 -14.20 32.34 -18.68
N THR A 520 -15.07 31.31 -18.74
CA THR A 520 -15.66 30.67 -17.56
C THR A 520 -14.59 30.06 -16.67
N ALA A 521 -13.60 29.39 -17.26
CA ALA A 521 -12.48 28.80 -16.54
C ALA A 521 -11.70 29.86 -15.74
N ARG A 522 -11.37 31.01 -16.34
CA ARG A 522 -10.69 32.11 -15.62
C ARG A 522 -11.53 32.66 -14.47
N SER A 523 -12.84 32.85 -14.68
CA SER A 523 -13.75 33.29 -13.61
C SER A 523 -13.80 32.30 -12.45
N ARG A 524 -13.85 30.99 -12.73
CA ARG A 524 -13.83 29.94 -11.71
C ARG A 524 -12.52 29.90 -10.93
N LEU A 525 -11.38 30.03 -11.62
CA LEU A 525 -10.07 30.11 -10.96
C LEU A 525 -9.95 31.33 -10.04
N GLN A 526 -10.43 32.49 -10.49
CA GLN A 526 -10.44 33.69 -9.64
C GLN A 526 -11.35 33.51 -8.42
N ASN A 527 -12.53 32.91 -8.59
CA ASN A 527 -13.42 32.61 -7.48
C ASN A 527 -12.77 31.64 -6.49
N PHE A 528 -12.13 30.57 -6.98
CA PHE A 528 -11.42 29.61 -6.14
C PHE A 528 -10.31 30.29 -5.31
N ALA A 529 -9.45 31.09 -5.95
CA ALA A 529 -8.39 31.82 -5.26
C ALA A 529 -8.92 32.81 -4.20
N ASN A 530 -10.13 33.34 -4.38
CA ASN A 530 -10.75 34.26 -3.43
C ASN A 530 -11.50 33.55 -2.28
N THR A 531 -11.85 32.27 -2.43
CA THR A 531 -12.82 31.58 -1.52
C THR A 531 -12.27 30.32 -0.85
N ALA A 532 -11.22 29.71 -1.40
CA ALA A 532 -10.62 28.51 -0.84
C ALA A 532 -9.96 28.82 0.52
N THR A 533 -10.40 28.15 1.59
CA THR A 533 -9.93 28.43 2.96
C THR A 533 -8.50 27.94 3.25
N PHE A 534 -7.92 27.17 2.33
CA PHE A 534 -6.59 26.55 2.48
C PHE A 534 -5.57 27.06 1.45
N TYR A 535 -5.97 27.98 0.58
CA TYR A 535 -5.13 28.52 -0.49
C TYR A 535 -5.39 30.01 -0.67
N ASP A 536 -4.33 30.81 -0.53
CA ASP A 536 -4.35 32.28 -0.65
C ASP A 536 -3.29 32.75 -1.66
N GLY A 537 -3.12 32.00 -2.75
CA GLY A 537 -2.15 32.26 -3.80
C GLY A 537 -2.79 32.73 -5.12
N PRO A 538 -1.99 32.94 -6.18
CA PRO A 538 -2.49 33.42 -7.46
C PRO A 538 -3.41 32.40 -8.16
N ALA A 539 -4.47 32.88 -8.81
CA ALA A 539 -5.39 32.04 -9.57
C ALA A 539 -4.74 31.30 -10.76
N ASN A 540 -3.56 31.72 -11.21
CA ASN A 540 -2.84 31.18 -12.38
C ASN A 540 -3.68 31.16 -13.68
N ALA A 541 -4.66 32.06 -13.78
CA ALA A 541 -5.59 32.16 -14.90
C ALA A 541 -4.92 32.52 -16.24
N SER A 542 -3.72 33.09 -16.22
CA SER A 542 -2.95 33.46 -17.41
C SER A 542 -2.38 32.26 -18.18
N SER A 543 -2.28 31.08 -17.55
CA SER A 543 -1.82 29.84 -18.23
C SER A 543 -2.92 29.16 -19.04
N LEU A 544 -4.15 29.66 -18.99
CA LEU A 544 -5.27 29.18 -19.79
C LEU A 544 -5.25 29.80 -21.20
N PRO A 545 -5.79 29.11 -22.22
CA PRO A 545 -5.94 29.68 -23.56
C PRO A 545 -6.67 31.04 -23.57
N SER A 546 -6.30 31.92 -24.48
CA SER A 546 -6.92 33.26 -24.63
C SER A 546 -8.38 33.19 -25.09
N SER A 547 -8.75 32.16 -25.84
CA SER A 547 -10.12 31.90 -26.32
C SER A 547 -10.36 30.38 -26.45
N GLY A 548 -11.56 29.99 -26.87
CA GLY A 548 -11.93 28.59 -27.09
C GLY A 548 -12.41 27.86 -25.83
N ASN A 549 -12.31 26.54 -25.87
CA ASN A 549 -12.76 25.65 -24.80
C ASN A 549 -11.58 24.90 -24.19
N LEU A 550 -11.67 24.67 -22.89
CA LEU A 550 -10.84 23.75 -22.14
C LEU A 550 -11.60 22.44 -21.96
N THR A 551 -11.00 21.35 -22.43
CA THR A 551 -11.48 19.99 -22.18
C THR A 551 -10.88 19.48 -20.87
N THR A 552 -11.73 18.95 -19.99
CA THR A 552 -11.37 18.25 -18.75
C THR A 552 -12.15 16.94 -18.65
N TYR A 553 -11.77 16.07 -17.73
CA TYR A 553 -12.50 14.83 -17.43
C TYR A 553 -12.98 14.86 -15.98
N SER A 554 -14.25 14.54 -15.76
CA SER A 554 -14.83 14.43 -14.43
C SER A 554 -14.33 13.17 -13.73
N ILE A 555 -14.02 13.26 -12.44
CA ILE A 555 -13.52 12.15 -11.62
C ILE A 555 -14.55 11.02 -11.45
N ALA A 556 -15.83 11.38 -11.49
CA ALA A 556 -16.95 10.46 -11.42
C ALA A 556 -18.24 11.09 -11.95
N LEU A 557 -19.26 10.28 -12.18
CA LEU A 557 -20.64 10.71 -12.48
C LEU A 557 -21.56 10.51 -11.26
N ASN A 558 -22.70 11.20 -11.26
CA ASN A 558 -23.74 11.12 -10.22
C ASN A 558 -23.19 11.44 -8.81
N GLY A 559 -22.69 12.67 -8.64
CA GLY A 559 -22.11 13.18 -7.40
C GLY A 559 -23.12 13.69 -6.37
N TYR A 560 -22.62 14.13 -5.22
CA TYR A 560 -23.42 14.82 -4.21
C TYR A 560 -24.12 16.05 -4.78
N ASN A 561 -25.20 16.48 -4.12
CA ASN A 561 -26.02 17.63 -4.55
C ASN A 561 -26.60 17.48 -5.96
N ASN A 562 -26.94 16.25 -6.35
CA ASN A 562 -27.51 15.91 -7.66
C ASN A 562 -26.63 16.35 -8.84
N LEU A 563 -25.31 16.41 -8.64
CA LEU A 563 -24.37 16.68 -9.72
C LEU A 563 -24.37 15.52 -10.72
N SER A 564 -24.74 15.76 -11.98
CA SER A 564 -24.63 14.74 -13.02
C SER A 564 -23.18 14.29 -13.25
N SER A 565 -22.22 15.19 -13.03
CA SER A 565 -20.78 14.93 -13.12
C SER A 565 -20.00 15.65 -12.03
N VAL A 566 -18.96 15.01 -11.51
CA VAL A 566 -18.07 15.55 -10.50
C VAL A 566 -16.84 16.15 -11.19
N ASN A 567 -16.94 17.44 -11.56
CA ASN A 567 -15.99 18.14 -12.41
C ASN A 567 -14.73 18.61 -11.65
N VAL A 568 -14.03 17.66 -11.04
CA VAL A 568 -12.75 17.86 -10.34
C VAL A 568 -11.64 17.38 -11.28
N GLN A 569 -10.62 18.19 -11.56
CA GLN A 569 -9.44 17.68 -12.28
C GLN A 569 -8.70 16.69 -11.38
N HIS A 570 -8.19 15.60 -11.92
CA HIS A 570 -7.74 14.48 -11.08
C HIS A 570 -6.57 13.71 -11.71
N SER A 571 -5.80 13.03 -10.86
CA SER A 571 -4.70 12.15 -11.29
C SER A 571 -5.17 10.82 -11.87
N ASP A 572 -6.46 10.46 -11.78
CA ASP A 572 -6.94 9.14 -12.25
C ASP A 572 -6.78 8.91 -13.76
N THR A 573 -6.53 9.98 -14.53
CA THR A 573 -6.10 9.86 -15.93
C THR A 573 -4.82 9.03 -16.07
N GLY A 574 -3.96 9.00 -15.04
CA GLY A 574 -2.78 8.15 -14.93
C GLY A 574 -3.09 6.65 -15.00
N PHE A 575 -4.23 6.19 -14.45
CA PHE A 575 -4.64 4.78 -14.62
C PHE A 575 -4.83 4.44 -16.09
N ARG A 576 -5.54 5.31 -16.84
CA ARG A 576 -5.77 5.05 -18.27
C ARG A 576 -4.47 5.12 -19.06
N LEU A 577 -3.59 6.08 -18.77
CA LEU A 577 -2.26 6.15 -19.40
C LEU A 577 -1.40 4.91 -19.11
N PHE A 578 -1.51 4.32 -17.92
CA PHE A 578 -0.70 3.17 -17.53
C PHE A 578 -1.26 1.83 -18.04
N PHE A 579 -2.58 1.65 -17.97
CA PHE A 579 -3.26 0.37 -18.22
C PHE A 579 -3.79 0.18 -19.64
N VAL A 580 -4.03 1.26 -20.40
CA VAL A 580 -4.74 1.17 -21.68
C VAL A 580 -3.87 1.62 -22.85
N ASN A 581 -3.81 0.77 -23.88
CA ASN A 581 -3.20 1.08 -25.17
C ASN A 581 -4.29 0.99 -26.25
N VAL A 582 -4.99 2.09 -26.51
CA VAL A 582 -6.12 2.11 -27.45
C VAL A 582 -5.62 1.87 -28.87
N SER A 583 -6.15 0.87 -29.57
CA SER A 583 -5.93 0.72 -31.02
C SER A 583 -7.16 1.24 -31.73
N ALA A 584 -7.26 2.56 -31.90
CA ALA A 584 -8.50 3.21 -32.38
C ALA A 584 -8.99 2.61 -33.71
N SER A 585 -10.20 2.07 -33.71
CA SER A 585 -10.84 1.44 -34.87
C SER A 585 -11.57 2.44 -35.78
N THR A 586 -11.81 3.66 -35.29
CA THR A 586 -12.48 4.73 -36.02
C THR A 586 -11.76 6.07 -35.86
N LEU A 587 -11.98 6.99 -36.80
CA LEU A 587 -11.46 8.37 -36.70
C LEU A 587 -12.00 9.10 -35.46
N GLY A 588 -13.24 8.81 -35.06
CA GLY A 588 -13.85 9.38 -33.85
C GLY A 588 -13.14 8.92 -32.57
N ALA A 589 -12.83 7.63 -32.47
CA ALA A 589 -12.05 7.07 -31.36
C ALA A 589 -10.63 7.66 -31.31
N ALA A 590 -9.97 7.78 -32.46
CA ALA A 590 -8.65 8.41 -32.54
C ALA A 590 -8.67 9.87 -32.08
N ALA A 591 -9.68 10.64 -32.51
CA ALA A 591 -9.84 12.04 -32.09
C ALA A 591 -10.15 12.17 -30.58
N GLN A 592 -10.94 11.24 -30.02
CA GLN A 592 -11.23 11.20 -28.59
C GLN A 592 -9.95 10.89 -27.77
N GLU A 593 -9.14 9.92 -28.20
CA GLU A 593 -7.85 9.62 -27.59
C GLU A 593 -6.91 10.84 -27.64
N THR A 594 -6.80 11.51 -28.80
CA THR A 594 -6.00 12.74 -28.93
C THR A 594 -6.45 13.82 -27.94
N ARG A 595 -7.76 14.06 -27.79
CA ARG A 595 -8.28 15.03 -26.81
C ARG A 595 -7.95 14.63 -25.37
N PHE A 596 -8.10 13.35 -25.03
CA PHE A 596 -7.76 12.84 -23.69
C PHE A 596 -6.28 13.01 -23.35
N ILE A 597 -5.40 12.60 -24.25
CA ILE A 597 -3.94 12.71 -24.08
C ILE A 597 -3.54 14.18 -23.92
N ASN A 598 -4.06 15.07 -24.78
CA ASN A 598 -3.76 16.50 -24.71
C ASN A 598 -4.30 17.16 -23.43
N ALA A 599 -5.53 16.83 -23.01
CA ALA A 599 -6.12 17.36 -21.79
C ALA A 599 -5.35 16.93 -20.54
N THR A 600 -4.93 15.66 -20.49
CA THR A 600 -4.10 15.12 -19.41
C THR A 600 -2.74 15.83 -19.35
N ALA A 601 -2.05 15.95 -20.49
CA ALA A 601 -0.78 16.68 -20.57
C ALA A 601 -0.91 18.14 -20.11
N ASN A 602 -1.94 18.85 -20.59
CA ASN A 602 -2.21 20.23 -20.19
C ASN A 602 -2.50 20.39 -18.69
N SER A 603 -3.09 19.38 -18.04
CA SER A 603 -3.30 19.42 -16.59
C SER A 603 -1.99 19.37 -15.80
N LEU A 604 -0.94 18.79 -16.36
CA LEU A 604 0.39 18.67 -15.74
C LEU A 604 1.32 19.83 -16.07
N ILE A 605 1.11 20.51 -17.21
CA ILE A 605 1.92 21.67 -17.58
C ILE A 605 1.51 22.92 -16.77
N ARG A 606 0.25 22.98 -16.33
CA ARG A 606 -0.29 24.15 -15.62
C ARG A 606 -0.12 24.04 -14.12
N SER A 607 0.31 25.13 -13.51
CA SER A 607 0.36 25.27 -12.05
C SER A 607 -1.03 25.28 -11.43
N PHE A 608 -1.18 24.63 -10.28
CA PHE A 608 -2.35 24.76 -9.42
C PHE A 608 -2.61 26.24 -9.08
N PRO A 609 -3.86 26.75 -9.17
CA PRO A 609 -5.10 26.01 -9.36
C PRO A 609 -5.55 25.80 -10.83
N ALA A 610 -4.80 26.27 -11.83
CA ALA A 610 -5.14 26.09 -13.26
C ALA A 610 -4.85 24.67 -13.80
N GLY A 611 -4.04 23.89 -13.09
CA GLY A 611 -3.74 22.47 -13.33
C GLY A 611 -3.46 21.72 -12.03
N LEU A 612 -2.72 20.62 -12.11
CA LEU A 612 -2.45 19.72 -10.98
C LEU A 612 -1.09 19.94 -10.33
N VAL A 613 -0.18 20.73 -10.91
CA VAL A 613 1.20 20.81 -10.41
C VAL A 613 1.38 21.95 -9.40
N THR A 614 1.91 21.60 -8.23
CA THR A 614 2.46 22.56 -7.26
C THR A 614 3.99 22.42 -7.22
N PRO A 615 4.73 23.33 -6.56
CA PRO A 615 6.15 23.09 -6.28
C PRO A 615 6.42 21.79 -5.50
N GLN A 616 5.42 21.25 -4.78
CA GLN A 616 5.45 20.04 -3.96
C GLN A 616 5.04 18.78 -4.73
N SER A 617 4.88 18.90 -6.05
CA SER A 617 4.41 17.88 -6.98
C SER A 617 2.93 17.89 -7.30
N MET A 618 2.51 16.89 -8.07
CA MET A 618 1.18 16.76 -8.64
C MET A 618 0.18 16.39 -7.56
N ILE A 619 -0.82 17.24 -7.34
CA ILE A 619 -1.95 16.91 -6.45
C ILE A 619 -2.92 15.94 -7.14
N VAL A 620 -3.57 15.09 -6.35
CA VAL A 620 -4.44 14.03 -6.89
C VAL A 620 -5.84 14.49 -7.28
N ALA A 621 -6.29 15.64 -6.76
CA ALA A 621 -7.57 16.24 -7.08
C ALA A 621 -7.50 17.77 -6.99
N ASN A 622 -8.15 18.46 -7.93
CA ASN A 622 -8.24 19.92 -7.99
C ASN A 622 -9.70 20.35 -8.30
N PRO A 623 -10.43 20.93 -7.34
CA PRO A 623 -11.81 21.36 -7.54
C PRO A 623 -11.94 22.75 -8.19
N ALA A 624 -10.86 23.48 -8.45
CA ALA A 624 -10.89 24.90 -8.79
C ALA A 624 -11.67 25.23 -10.07
N LEU A 625 -11.65 24.33 -11.06
CA LEU A 625 -12.41 24.50 -12.30
C LEU A 625 -13.85 23.97 -12.24
N SER A 626 -14.28 23.40 -11.10
CA SER A 626 -15.61 22.81 -10.96
C SER A 626 -16.73 23.85 -10.99
N GLY A 627 -16.48 25.05 -10.42
CA GLY A 627 -17.50 26.06 -10.17
C GLY A 627 -18.52 25.66 -9.10
N SER A 628 -18.16 24.71 -8.22
CA SER A 628 -19.03 24.13 -7.21
C SER A 628 -18.46 24.30 -5.80
N ASP A 629 -19.14 25.09 -4.97
CA ASP A 629 -18.70 25.40 -3.61
C ASP A 629 -18.59 24.14 -2.73
N VAL A 630 -19.49 23.17 -2.90
CA VAL A 630 -19.41 21.88 -2.18
C VAL A 630 -18.15 21.09 -2.55
N LEU A 631 -17.70 21.15 -3.81
CA LEU A 631 -16.51 20.42 -4.22
C LEU A 631 -15.25 21.14 -3.71
N VAL A 632 -15.25 22.47 -3.70
CA VAL A 632 -14.15 23.26 -3.11
C VAL A 632 -14.03 23.01 -1.61
N ALA A 633 -15.15 22.93 -0.88
CA ALA A 633 -15.16 22.66 0.56
C ALA A 633 -14.70 21.24 0.91
N ASN A 634 -14.96 20.25 0.04
CA ASN A 634 -14.68 18.84 0.30
C ASN A 634 -13.27 18.40 -0.14
N PHE A 635 -12.73 18.98 -1.22
CA PHE A 635 -11.41 18.63 -1.76
C PHE A 635 -10.35 19.64 -1.31
N THR A 636 -10.04 19.65 -0.01
CA THR A 636 -9.01 20.52 0.57
C THR A 636 -7.63 19.88 0.52
N ASN A 637 -6.58 20.64 0.88
CA ASN A 637 -5.25 20.09 1.14
C ASN A 637 -5.18 19.21 2.41
N ALA A 638 -6.22 19.16 3.23
CA ALA A 638 -6.31 18.26 4.39
C ALA A 638 -7.17 17.01 4.13
N ALA A 639 -7.88 16.96 2.99
CA ALA A 639 -8.67 15.80 2.63
C ALA A 639 -7.79 14.69 2.07
N TYR A 640 -7.94 13.46 2.59
CA TYR A 640 -7.11 12.29 2.26
C TYR A 640 -7.00 11.99 0.74
N HIS A 641 -8.03 12.34 -0.04
CA HIS A 641 -8.04 12.27 -1.50
C HIS A 641 -8.31 13.62 -2.19
N GLY A 642 -7.98 14.72 -1.49
CA GLY A 642 -8.17 16.11 -1.93
C GLY A 642 -6.99 16.68 -2.72
N CYS A 643 -6.67 17.94 -2.44
CA CYS A 643 -5.51 18.66 -3.01
C CYS A 643 -4.17 18.21 -2.37
N VAL A 644 -4.02 16.91 -2.14
CA VAL A 644 -2.83 16.25 -1.54
C VAL A 644 -2.02 15.54 -2.61
N ILE A 645 -0.78 15.15 -2.29
CA ILE A 645 0.09 14.39 -3.20
C ILE A 645 0.24 12.96 -2.71
N TRP A 646 0.04 12.00 -3.62
CA TRP A 646 0.22 10.57 -3.38
C TRP A 646 1.37 10.03 -4.22
N SER A 647 2.33 9.36 -3.57
CA SER A 647 3.51 8.85 -4.27
C SER A 647 3.18 7.91 -5.43
N PHE A 648 2.30 6.93 -5.21
CA PHE A 648 1.97 5.96 -6.26
C PHE A 648 1.25 6.59 -7.47
N GLN A 649 0.52 7.70 -7.27
CA GLN A 649 -0.09 8.44 -8.37
C GLN A 649 0.96 9.16 -9.21
N LEU A 650 2.04 9.66 -8.59
CA LEU A 650 3.19 10.21 -9.30
C LEU A 650 3.87 9.15 -10.16
N SER A 651 4.16 7.98 -9.58
CA SER A 651 4.84 6.88 -10.29
C SER A 651 3.99 6.31 -11.41
N MET A 652 2.68 6.13 -11.19
CA MET A 652 1.73 5.67 -12.20
C MET A 652 1.57 6.68 -13.34
N MET A 653 1.42 7.97 -13.03
CA MET A 653 1.33 9.03 -14.05
C MET A 653 2.59 9.10 -14.91
N ALA A 654 3.77 9.12 -14.26
CA ALA A 654 5.05 9.18 -14.95
C ALA A 654 5.27 7.96 -15.87
N LYS A 655 5.03 6.75 -15.34
CA LYS A 655 5.16 5.52 -16.14
C LYS A 655 4.09 5.40 -17.22
N GLY A 656 2.88 5.92 -16.96
CA GLY A 656 1.82 6.02 -17.95
C GLY A 656 2.21 6.90 -19.13
N LEU A 657 2.67 8.13 -18.88
CA LEU A 657 3.16 9.03 -19.93
C LEU A 657 4.30 8.42 -20.75
N GLU A 658 5.26 7.76 -20.08
CA GLU A 658 6.34 7.04 -20.76
C GLU A 658 5.82 5.93 -21.68
N ARG A 659 4.87 5.11 -21.19
CA ARG A 659 4.22 4.05 -21.99
C ARG A 659 3.51 4.63 -23.20
N GLN A 660 2.83 5.76 -23.04
CA GLN A 660 2.13 6.41 -24.15
C GLN A 660 3.12 6.99 -25.18
N LEU A 661 4.19 7.67 -24.75
CA LEU A 661 5.24 8.17 -25.64
C LEU A 661 5.96 7.04 -26.40
N ALA A 662 6.16 5.88 -25.75
CA ALA A 662 6.77 4.72 -26.40
C ALA A 662 5.96 4.20 -27.61
N ARG A 663 4.63 4.42 -27.62
CA ARG A 663 3.76 4.08 -28.77
C ARG A 663 4.01 4.93 -30.02
N CYS A 664 4.72 6.04 -29.89
CA CYS A 664 5.10 6.89 -31.02
C CYS A 664 6.37 6.42 -31.75
N ASN A 665 7.15 5.51 -31.16
CA ASN A 665 8.40 5.05 -31.76
C ASN A 665 8.17 3.87 -32.73
N THR A 666 8.36 4.10 -34.03
CA THR A 666 8.18 3.09 -35.09
C THR A 666 9.46 2.30 -35.43
N SER A 667 10.58 2.54 -34.72
CA SER A 667 11.90 2.06 -35.16
C SER A 667 12.28 0.64 -34.68
N GLY A 668 11.36 -0.12 -34.08
CA GLY A 668 11.60 -1.48 -33.59
C GLY A 668 11.22 -2.56 -34.60
N THR A 669 12.22 -3.28 -35.11
CA THR A 669 12.14 -4.39 -36.07
C THR A 669 11.59 -5.71 -35.50
N THR A 670 10.45 -5.70 -34.79
CA THR A 670 9.78 -6.95 -34.34
C THR A 670 8.31 -7.00 -34.75
N SER A 671 8.07 -7.65 -35.89
CA SER A 671 6.91 -8.43 -36.38
C SER A 671 5.44 -8.09 -36.07
N ASN A 672 5.08 -7.08 -35.28
CA ASN A 672 3.69 -6.59 -35.13
C ASN A 672 3.66 -5.07 -35.29
N SER A 673 3.66 -4.63 -36.55
CA SER A 673 3.44 -3.23 -36.98
C SER A 673 2.11 -2.72 -36.44
N THR A 674 2.12 -2.10 -35.25
CA THR A 674 1.00 -1.31 -34.74
C THR A 674 1.17 0.11 -35.24
N THR A 675 0.16 0.61 -35.96
CA THR A 675 0.13 2.01 -36.42
C THR A 675 0.23 2.93 -35.19
N PRO A 676 1.15 3.91 -35.18
CA PRO A 676 1.23 4.86 -34.09
C PRO A 676 -0.12 5.57 -33.87
N PRO A 677 -0.45 5.90 -32.61
CA PRO A 677 -1.64 6.70 -32.31
C PRO A 677 -1.67 8.01 -33.08
N ALA A 678 -2.85 8.48 -33.47
CA ALA A 678 -3.00 9.69 -34.29
C ALA A 678 -2.34 10.94 -33.66
N TRP A 679 -2.39 11.05 -32.33
CA TRP A 679 -1.77 12.15 -31.58
C TRP A 679 -0.23 12.18 -31.68
N CYS A 680 0.43 11.06 -32.01
CA CYS A 680 1.88 11.06 -32.24
C CYS A 680 2.28 11.91 -33.46
N GLY A 681 1.39 12.03 -34.45
CA GLY A 681 1.58 12.90 -35.61
C GLY A 681 1.13 14.36 -35.40
N ASP A 682 0.42 14.64 -34.32
CA ASP A 682 0.06 16.00 -33.92
C ASP A 682 1.20 16.60 -33.08
N SER A 683 2.00 17.46 -33.71
CA SER A 683 3.18 18.05 -33.06
C SER A 683 2.84 18.86 -31.80
N SER A 684 1.67 19.49 -31.74
CA SER A 684 1.24 20.24 -30.55
C SER A 684 0.95 19.28 -29.39
N VAL A 685 0.18 18.22 -29.66
CA VAL A 685 -0.18 17.25 -28.63
C VAL A 685 1.05 16.47 -28.17
N HIS A 686 1.85 15.95 -29.10
CA HIS A 686 3.09 15.23 -28.78
C HIS A 686 4.04 16.08 -27.92
N ASN A 687 4.26 17.36 -28.28
CA ASN A 687 5.10 18.25 -27.49
C ASN A 687 4.53 18.55 -26.10
N ASN A 688 3.21 18.69 -25.98
CA ASN A 688 2.57 18.85 -24.68
C ASN A 688 2.78 17.60 -23.81
N VAL A 689 2.66 16.39 -24.35
CA VAL A 689 2.89 15.15 -23.59
C VAL A 689 4.34 15.06 -23.12
N LEU A 690 5.29 15.39 -24.00
CA LEU A 690 6.71 15.40 -23.65
C LEU A 690 7.04 16.47 -22.59
N LEU A 691 6.45 17.66 -22.69
CA LEU A 691 6.61 18.71 -21.69
C LEU A 691 5.97 18.31 -20.35
N ALA A 692 4.79 17.69 -20.37
CA ALA A 692 4.12 17.17 -19.19
C ALA A 692 4.96 16.09 -18.48
N TYR A 693 5.54 15.16 -19.25
CA TYR A 693 6.46 14.14 -18.73
C TYR A 693 7.65 14.76 -17.99
N ASN A 694 8.31 15.73 -18.63
CA ASN A 694 9.47 16.40 -18.04
C ASN A 694 9.07 17.27 -16.84
N THR A 695 7.95 18.00 -16.92
CA THR A 695 7.44 18.83 -15.81
C THR A 695 7.14 18.00 -14.58
N LEU A 696 6.50 16.83 -14.77
CA LEU A 696 6.22 15.90 -13.69
C LEU A 696 7.52 15.34 -13.09
N TRP A 697 8.46 14.87 -13.92
CA TRP A 697 9.73 14.33 -13.43
C TRP A 697 10.60 15.35 -12.70
N ASP A 698 10.70 16.58 -13.23
CA ASP A 698 11.41 17.67 -12.57
C ASP A 698 10.83 17.92 -11.17
N SER A 699 9.50 17.82 -11.03
CA SER A 699 8.84 17.96 -9.75
C SER A 699 9.00 16.74 -8.82
N ILE A 700 8.97 15.52 -9.36
CA ILE A 700 9.25 14.28 -8.61
C ILE A 700 10.66 14.32 -8.04
N GLU A 701 11.66 14.66 -8.85
CA GLU A 701 13.07 14.71 -8.45
C GLU A 701 13.31 15.81 -7.41
N ALA A 702 12.67 16.97 -7.57
CA ALA A 702 12.72 18.07 -6.59
C ALA A 702 12.10 17.70 -5.23
N ASN A 703 11.21 16.70 -5.18
CA ASN A 703 10.52 16.24 -3.97
C ASN A 703 10.93 14.81 -3.57
N SER A 704 12.11 14.35 -3.99
CA SER A 704 12.62 12.99 -3.76
C SER A 704 12.58 12.51 -2.31
N ALA A 705 12.75 13.42 -1.34
CA ALA A 705 12.68 13.13 0.09
C ALA A 705 11.32 12.52 0.53
N GLN A 706 10.23 12.85 -0.17
CA GLN A 706 8.87 12.47 0.24
C GLN A 706 8.31 11.27 -0.50
N LEU A 707 8.96 10.85 -1.59
CA LEU A 707 8.44 9.83 -2.50
C LEU A 707 8.17 8.48 -1.82
N GLN A 708 8.78 8.21 -0.67
CA GLN A 708 8.61 6.94 0.03
C GLN A 708 7.50 6.97 1.09
N GLY A 709 6.90 8.13 1.38
CA GLY A 709 5.72 8.26 2.23
C GLY A 709 4.42 7.93 1.48
N GLU A 710 3.36 7.61 2.22
CA GLU A 710 2.01 7.38 1.69
C GLU A 710 1.47 8.60 0.93
N VAL A 711 1.27 9.68 1.68
CA VAL A 711 0.62 10.91 1.24
C VAL A 711 1.25 12.09 1.99
N TRP A 712 1.51 13.18 1.30
CA TRP A 712 1.87 14.45 1.92
C TRP A 712 1.01 15.57 1.38
N SER A 713 1.03 16.67 2.13
CA SER A 713 0.31 17.87 1.79
C SER A 713 1.24 19.07 1.74
N TRP A 714 0.66 20.25 1.69
CA TRP A 714 1.34 21.52 1.62
C TRP A 714 0.53 22.62 2.30
N THR A 715 1.22 23.62 2.82
CA THR A 715 0.63 24.91 3.21
C THR A 715 1.13 26.01 2.31
N TYR A 716 0.32 27.04 2.07
CA TYR A 716 0.71 28.22 1.29
C TYR A 716 0.94 29.43 2.22
N ASN A 717 2.08 30.10 2.08
CA ASN A 717 2.40 31.31 2.84
C ASN A 717 2.36 32.54 1.92
N ASN A 718 1.31 33.34 2.06
CA ASN A 718 1.08 34.55 1.26
C ASN A 718 2.22 35.58 1.38
N SER A 719 2.83 35.74 2.56
CA SER A 719 3.92 36.73 2.72
C SER A 719 5.19 36.40 1.93
N THR A 720 5.42 35.10 1.66
CA THR A 720 6.58 34.63 0.88
C THR A 720 6.20 34.17 -0.53
N GLY A 721 4.91 34.00 -0.81
CA GLY A 721 4.40 33.41 -2.05
C GLY A 721 4.71 31.92 -2.22
N ASN A 722 5.15 31.25 -1.14
CA ASN A 722 5.72 29.91 -1.23
C ASN A 722 4.79 28.84 -0.65
N PHE A 723 4.89 27.65 -1.25
CA PHE A 723 4.34 26.44 -0.68
C PHE A 723 5.37 25.77 0.24
N THR A 724 4.92 25.08 1.29
CA THR A 724 5.76 24.30 2.20
C THR A 724 5.18 22.91 2.34
N THR A 725 6.01 21.87 2.17
CA THR A 725 5.60 20.48 2.39
C THR A 725 5.16 20.27 3.83
N THR A 726 4.08 19.54 4.05
CA THR A 726 3.49 19.35 5.38
C THR A 726 2.92 17.94 5.50
N PRO A 727 3.23 17.20 6.59
CA PRO A 727 2.59 15.91 6.86
C PRO A 727 1.07 16.06 6.96
N LEU A 728 0.30 15.12 6.43
CA LEU A 728 -1.16 15.24 6.43
C LEU A 728 -1.73 15.33 7.85
N GLY A 729 -1.20 14.51 8.75
CA GLY A 729 -1.67 14.39 10.14
C GLY A 729 -1.43 15.62 11.02
N VAL A 730 -0.66 16.62 10.56
CA VAL A 730 -0.51 17.88 11.31
C VAL A 730 -1.50 18.95 10.88
N LEU A 731 -2.22 18.75 9.76
CA LEU A 731 -3.25 19.66 9.28
C LEU A 731 -4.55 19.44 10.06
N PRO A 732 -5.38 20.49 10.23
CA PRO A 732 -6.73 20.33 10.77
C PRO A 732 -7.54 19.34 9.93
N PRO A 733 -8.46 18.57 10.54
CA PRO A 733 -9.33 17.68 9.78
C PRO A 733 -10.13 18.46 8.73
N PRO A 734 -10.38 17.88 7.54
CA PRO A 734 -11.26 18.50 6.56
C PRO A 734 -12.69 18.64 7.12
N PRO A 735 -13.51 19.55 6.57
CA PRO A 735 -14.88 19.74 7.03
C PRO A 735 -15.68 18.42 7.04
N GLY A 736 -16.39 18.16 8.15
CA GLY A 736 -17.27 17.01 8.28
C GLY A 736 -16.59 15.67 8.63
N VAL A 737 -15.29 15.66 8.94
CA VAL A 737 -14.63 14.49 9.54
C VAL A 737 -14.16 14.78 10.97
N GLY A 738 -14.20 13.77 11.84
CA GLY A 738 -13.97 13.95 13.28
C GLY A 738 -12.51 14.11 13.70
N ALA A 739 -11.55 13.66 12.89
CA ALA A 739 -10.13 13.73 13.17
C ALA A 739 -9.30 13.74 11.88
N GLY A 740 -8.06 14.24 11.98
CA GLY A 740 -7.10 14.23 10.88
C GLY A 740 -6.57 12.84 10.60
N THR A 741 -6.07 12.62 9.39
CA THR A 741 -5.46 11.35 8.98
C THR A 741 -3.93 11.48 9.04
N GLU A 742 -3.29 10.65 9.86
CA GLU A 742 -1.83 10.49 9.85
C GLU A 742 -1.40 9.76 8.58
N SER A 743 -0.27 10.12 7.99
CA SER A 743 0.29 9.37 6.85
C SER A 743 1.26 8.31 7.34
N ASP A 744 1.30 7.15 6.69
CA ASP A 744 2.37 6.19 6.89
C ASP A 744 3.69 6.74 6.32
N ILE A 745 4.75 6.66 7.11
CA ILE A 745 6.12 6.99 6.68
C ILE A 745 6.59 6.10 5.53
N ARG A 746 6.02 4.89 5.43
CA ARG A 746 6.24 3.91 4.37
C ARG A 746 4.94 3.19 4.06
N GLN A 747 4.51 3.28 2.80
CA GLN A 747 3.44 2.45 2.25
C GLN A 747 3.97 1.67 1.07
N LEU A 748 3.46 0.46 0.84
CA LEU A 748 4.02 -0.46 -0.15
C LEU A 748 4.08 0.15 -1.55
N TRP A 749 3.00 0.80 -1.99
CA TRP A 749 2.95 1.43 -3.31
C TRP A 749 3.76 2.73 -3.42
N SER A 750 4.27 3.27 -2.32
CA SER A 750 5.18 4.41 -2.32
C SER A 750 6.60 3.97 -2.66
N LEU A 751 6.96 2.71 -2.39
CA LEU A 751 8.26 2.12 -2.72
C LEU A 751 8.44 1.84 -4.22
N THR A 752 7.44 2.15 -5.04
CA THR A 752 7.45 1.91 -6.50
C THR A 752 8.56 2.66 -7.25
N PHE A 753 9.11 3.73 -6.67
CA PHE A 753 10.27 4.45 -7.20
C PHE A 753 11.59 3.65 -7.14
N LEU A 754 11.61 2.48 -6.47
CA LEU A 754 12.70 1.50 -6.66
C LEU A 754 12.78 1.00 -8.11
N ALA A 755 11.65 0.98 -8.83
CA ALA A 755 11.55 0.52 -10.21
C ALA A 755 11.25 1.64 -11.22
N VAL A 756 10.42 2.62 -10.82
CA VAL A 756 10.01 3.71 -11.70
C VAL A 756 11.07 4.82 -11.66
N THR A 757 11.81 4.97 -12.75
CA THR A 757 12.85 5.99 -12.92
C THR A 757 12.61 6.81 -14.19
N ARG A 758 13.19 8.01 -14.24
CA ARG A 758 13.12 8.87 -15.44
C ARG A 758 13.80 8.19 -16.60
N ASN A 759 13.12 8.13 -17.75
CA ASN A 759 13.68 7.65 -18.99
C ASN A 759 14.55 8.76 -19.61
N PRO A 760 15.88 8.58 -19.69
CA PRO A 760 16.79 9.61 -20.18
C PRO A 760 16.57 9.95 -21.66
N ASN A 761 15.96 9.05 -22.44
CA ASN A 761 15.68 9.26 -23.87
C ASN A 761 14.49 10.21 -24.12
N LEU A 762 13.69 10.50 -23.08
CA LEU A 762 12.55 11.42 -23.15
C LEU A 762 12.87 12.76 -22.48
N THR A 763 14.11 12.96 -22.03
CA THR A 763 14.55 14.20 -21.42
C THR A 763 14.75 15.26 -22.51
N VAL A 764 14.04 16.37 -22.39
CA VAL A 764 14.30 17.56 -23.21
C VAL A 764 15.31 18.41 -22.47
N THR A 765 16.51 18.59 -23.03
CA THR A 765 17.49 19.55 -22.50
C THR A 765 16.85 20.94 -22.56
N ARG A 766 16.68 21.58 -21.40
CA ARG A 766 16.14 22.94 -21.30
C ARG A 766 17.15 23.98 -21.75
#